data_AF-A0A5E4I3B8-F1
#
_entry.id   AF-A0A5E4I3B8-F1
#
_cell.length_a   1.000
_cell.length_b   1.000
_cell.length_c   1.000
_cell.angle_alpha   90.00
_cell.angle_beta   90.00
_cell.angle_gamma   90.00
#
_symmetry.space_group_name_H-M   'P 1'
#
loop_
_entity.id
_entity.type
_entity.pdbx_description
1 polymer ?
#
loop_
_entity_poly.entity_id
_entity_poly.type
_entity_poly.pdbx_seq_one_letter_code
_entity_poly.pdbx_strand_id
1 'polypeptide(L)'
;MPTDTKSSILNLRIAKKAYVFDQKKRYEHTGKFTLKRESGGKPELNDVIDTFLGKRKEFGSEQPIKQQPQKEKPSTKKPSSAFGTAIKTMLALILLFALILLYIVVTAGGAAPSQTVQAQVPRFGGDFSFSVADSMVVSSGSEEKPTNTARFLITYSTQNISSLSIYLRLSSTAPQQQVYILRSRRDSAESYPEFLSTLRDSLAAKGLSLNEVDVQALQSIPGGSTIIVPTGYLPASLLLSQPRTLMDIVREGNTIIYIGLPFDKTVLNENGQPVSVSQADLNKLGINFTFTRSKPASTSGFDLFDAQYVVGNERVFGSVSMLRAGDGQLLFLPQSLDGGWRGNGAAAGEDIALLVSSAPWYSSFADARLNVSTLQNSSGMLAIYSGEFTQDEGFAYFYAEATDLDGLTQGTVRSAPVKKLQRGDLYVTYEGAPPPPSSVSNEKVRTTVILREQSTTPVKLNVNTISGQRVIKSDPLEPDATVPTLTRFFDYNPDVPPGTYVLSVEDSGGKQYAAGLITVGDIDIIPTSIDWKSGAFTFGISSGGKPVTARKITASVDGKYAGEFSLASSVQLNVPNLQPGTHVFSFQLADMQKDVQLEYSRSRAFYENPLAIFLGILALVIFSIGYFLRLPDKVVFGLDVPDFPPLSAIKIPVRRSTVLEMFEQVNKDYSWENMPLTLDEIKNGFRKLTYNGKPILIGDYNLERILAKLESEGHITHVLSYYLLTQWEKKSARSAFYLCAYRRMRDTFIANTVRFSKIGSQKDCDVKITLASKDGFVHIFEDASALSRALRTASLGTTLVVFKDDSALSLFEDSLHTASKLHVAFKMEIDSGQILLLTLAQLGDYLKGMRPA
;
A
#
# COMPACT_ATOMS: atom_id res chain seq x y z
N MET A 1 -65.56 -39.44 -44.44
CA MET A 1 -66.15 -38.17 -44.91
C MET A 1 -65.80 -37.09 -43.91
N PRO A 2 -65.39 -35.88 -44.34
CA PRO A 2 -64.11 -35.49 -44.95
C PRO A 2 -63.27 -34.62 -43.96
N THR A 3 -61.97 -34.86 -43.74
CA THR A 3 -60.74 -34.35 -44.42
C THR A 3 -60.45 -32.83 -44.39
N ASP A 4 -59.32 -32.53 -43.73
CA ASP A 4 -58.28 -31.51 -44.01
C ASP A 4 -58.58 -30.00 -43.95
N THR A 5 -57.86 -29.26 -43.08
CA THR A 5 -56.58 -28.62 -43.46
C THR A 5 -55.86 -27.96 -42.26
N LYS A 6 -54.52 -28.02 -42.31
CA LYS A 6 -53.55 -27.32 -41.44
C LYS A 6 -53.55 -25.80 -41.70
N SER A 7 -53.32 -25.00 -40.65
CA SER A 7 -52.41 -23.83 -40.73
C SER A 7 -51.85 -23.47 -39.35
N SER A 8 -50.54 -23.55 -39.22
CA SER A 8 -49.77 -22.83 -38.19
C SER A 8 -49.73 -21.35 -38.53
N ILE A 9 -49.67 -20.46 -37.52
CA ILE A 9 -48.93 -19.18 -37.60
C ILE A 9 -48.83 -18.49 -36.21
N LEU A 10 -47.55 -18.37 -35.79
CA LEU A 10 -46.89 -17.27 -35.07
C LEU A 10 -47.21 -16.97 -33.59
N ASN A 11 -46.37 -17.56 -32.72
CA ASN A 11 -45.44 -16.86 -31.82
C ASN A 11 -45.86 -15.48 -31.28
N LEU A 12 -46.42 -15.47 -30.06
CA LEU A 12 -46.20 -14.37 -29.11
C LEU A 12 -45.38 -14.88 -27.94
N ARG A 13 -44.05 -14.69 -28.04
CA ARG A 13 -43.14 -14.75 -26.89
C ARG A 13 -43.54 -13.64 -25.92
N ILE A 14 -44.22 -13.98 -24.83
CA ILE A 14 -44.31 -13.08 -23.68
C ILE A 14 -42.95 -13.13 -23.00
N ALA A 15 -42.08 -12.16 -23.32
CA ALA A 15 -40.88 -11.92 -22.55
C ALA A 15 -41.30 -11.42 -21.17
N LYS A 16 -41.29 -12.30 -20.17
CA LYS A 16 -41.39 -11.91 -18.77
C LYS A 16 -40.09 -11.16 -18.42
N LYS A 17 -40.05 -9.85 -18.65
CA LYS A 17 -39.04 -8.99 -17.99
C LYS A 17 -39.42 -8.94 -16.52
N ALA A 18 -38.86 -9.84 -15.73
CA ALA A 18 -38.84 -9.69 -14.29
C ALA A 18 -37.88 -8.53 -13.99
N TYR A 19 -38.44 -7.38 -13.63
CA TYR A 19 -37.66 -6.30 -13.05
C TYR A 19 -37.45 -6.65 -11.58
N VAL A 20 -36.22 -7.08 -11.25
CA VAL A 20 -35.76 -7.17 -9.86
C VAL A 20 -35.26 -5.78 -9.48
N PHE A 21 -36.02 -5.10 -8.62
CA PHE A 21 -35.57 -3.85 -8.03
C PHE A 21 -34.83 -4.19 -6.73
N ASP A 22 -33.50 -4.17 -6.76
CA ASP A 22 -32.70 -4.17 -5.54
C ASP A 22 -32.73 -2.75 -4.94
N GLN A 23 -33.58 -2.54 -3.94
CA GLN A 23 -33.56 -1.31 -3.14
C GLN A 23 -32.51 -1.42 -2.04
N LYS A 24 -31.36 -0.75 -2.24
CA LYS A 24 -30.26 -0.64 -1.25
C LYS A 24 -30.34 0.58 -0.32
N LYS A 25 -31.45 1.33 -0.27
CA LYS A 25 -31.57 2.52 0.59
C LYS A 25 -32.93 2.63 1.30
N ARG A 26 -32.87 3.11 2.56
CA ARG A 26 -33.96 3.35 3.50
C ARG A 26 -34.98 4.34 2.92
N TYR A 27 -36.28 4.14 3.18
CA TYR A 27 -37.33 5.09 2.82
C TYR A 27 -37.38 6.27 3.79
N GLU A 28 -37.25 7.49 3.27
CA GLU A 28 -37.60 8.73 3.99
C GLU A 28 -39.06 9.10 3.75
N HIS A 29 -39.73 9.62 4.78
CA HIS A 29 -41.16 9.94 4.74
C HIS A 29 -41.44 11.23 3.97
N THR A 30 -41.73 11.15 2.68
CA THR A 30 -42.32 12.28 1.94
C THR A 30 -43.85 12.25 2.07
N GLY A 31 -44.40 13.08 2.96
CA GLY A 31 -45.83 13.13 3.30
C GLY A 31 -46.76 13.76 2.24
N LYS A 32 -46.41 13.73 0.95
CA LYS A 32 -47.24 14.30 -0.13
C LYS A 32 -47.19 13.41 -1.36
N PHE A 33 -48.32 12.79 -1.70
CA PHE A 33 -48.51 12.16 -3.01
C PHE A 33 -49.23 13.14 -3.93
N THR A 34 -48.55 13.58 -4.97
CA THR A 34 -49.20 14.28 -6.10
C THR A 34 -49.52 13.22 -7.14
N LEU A 35 -50.79 13.03 -7.44
CA LEU A 35 -51.23 12.10 -8.48
C LEU A 35 -50.79 12.69 -9.83
N LYS A 36 -49.69 12.17 -10.38
CA LYS A 36 -49.29 12.45 -11.75
C LYS A 36 -50.25 11.67 -12.64
N ARG A 37 -51.31 12.32 -13.13
CA ARG A 37 -52.09 11.78 -14.25
C ARG A 37 -51.12 11.57 -15.40
N GLU A 38 -50.94 10.33 -15.83
CA GLU A 38 -50.55 10.07 -17.21
C GLU A 38 -51.63 10.68 -18.08
N SER A 39 -51.29 11.79 -18.74
CA SER A 39 -51.98 12.20 -19.95
C SER A 39 -51.68 11.11 -20.98
N GLY A 40 -52.65 10.20 -21.14
CA GLY A 40 -52.79 9.48 -22.40
C GLY A 40 -52.84 10.51 -23.51
N GLY A 41 -51.87 10.42 -24.42
CA GLY A 41 -51.57 11.42 -25.43
C GLY A 41 -50.34 12.24 -25.05
N LYS A 42 -49.15 11.76 -25.45
CA LYS A 42 -48.07 12.69 -25.74
C LYS A 42 -48.64 13.65 -26.79
N PRO A 43 -48.76 14.97 -26.55
CA PRO A 43 -48.78 15.88 -27.68
C PRO A 43 -47.46 15.61 -28.41
N GLU A 44 -47.52 15.22 -29.67
CA GLU A 44 -46.32 15.17 -30.49
C GLU A 44 -45.63 16.53 -30.36
N LEU A 45 -44.30 16.53 -30.23
CA LEU A 45 -43.52 17.75 -30.11
C LEU A 45 -43.84 18.75 -31.25
N ASN A 46 -44.34 18.23 -32.38
CA ASN A 46 -44.84 18.97 -33.53
C ASN A 46 -46.07 19.86 -33.22
N ASP A 47 -47.00 19.44 -32.35
CA ASP A 47 -48.22 20.23 -32.04
C ASP A 47 -47.92 21.48 -31.19
N VAL A 48 -46.90 21.40 -30.32
CA VAL A 48 -46.44 22.52 -29.49
C VAL A 48 -45.56 23.46 -30.31
N ILE A 49 -44.80 22.94 -31.27
CA ILE A 49 -44.00 23.75 -32.20
C ILE A 49 -44.92 24.48 -33.20
N ASP A 50 -45.99 23.85 -33.68
CA ASP A 50 -46.96 24.48 -34.60
C ASP A 50 -47.87 25.53 -33.92
N THR A 51 -48.05 25.46 -32.59
CA THR A 51 -48.70 26.54 -31.83
C THR A 51 -47.75 27.67 -31.45
N PHE A 52 -46.44 27.42 -31.37
CA PHE A 52 -45.43 28.45 -31.11
C PHE A 52 -44.97 29.17 -32.39
N LEU A 53 -45.03 28.52 -33.56
CA LEU A 53 -44.74 29.07 -34.89
C LEU A 53 -46.04 29.33 -35.64
N GLY A 54 -46.74 30.41 -35.28
CA GLY A 54 -48.05 30.75 -35.84
C GLY A 54 -48.10 30.79 -37.37
N LYS A 55 -49.07 30.06 -37.96
CA LYS A 55 -49.51 30.24 -39.35
C LYS A 55 -50.13 31.63 -39.52
N ARG A 56 -49.47 32.47 -40.34
CA ARG A 56 -50.08 33.63 -41.01
C ARG A 56 -51.37 33.19 -41.71
N LYS A 57 -52.47 33.93 -41.48
CA LYS A 57 -53.59 33.96 -42.43
C LYS A 57 -53.84 35.38 -42.89
N GLU A 58 -53.95 35.46 -44.21
CA GLU A 58 -54.15 36.63 -45.03
C GLU A 58 -55.58 37.18 -44.97
N PHE A 59 -55.63 38.41 -45.46
CA PHE A 59 -56.71 39.33 -45.79
C PHE A 59 -58.00 38.78 -46.44
N GLY A 60 -59.10 39.49 -46.13
CA GLY A 60 -60.28 39.76 -46.99
C GLY A 60 -61.32 38.63 -47.11
N SER A 61 -62.64 38.85 -47.22
CA SER A 61 -63.51 40.04 -47.29
C SER A 61 -64.99 39.56 -47.25
N GLU A 62 -65.90 40.49 -46.97
CA GLU A 62 -67.36 40.48 -47.25
C GLU A 62 -68.39 39.83 -46.27
N GLN A 63 -69.01 40.75 -45.53
CA GLN A 63 -70.41 40.98 -45.08
C GLN A 63 -71.60 40.33 -45.88
N PRO A 64 -72.90 40.44 -45.46
CA PRO A 64 -73.49 40.89 -44.16
C PRO A 64 -74.85 40.24 -43.69
N ILE A 65 -75.38 40.76 -42.55
CA ILE A 65 -76.78 40.92 -42.02
C ILE A 65 -77.59 39.74 -41.39
N LYS A 66 -77.89 39.86 -40.08
CA LYS A 66 -79.22 40.11 -39.41
C LYS A 66 -79.12 39.79 -37.90
N GLN A 67 -79.05 40.79 -37.00
CA GLN A 67 -80.15 41.37 -36.18
C GLN A 67 -81.06 40.30 -35.55
N GLN A 68 -81.20 40.13 -34.21
CA GLN A 68 -81.75 41.09 -33.21
C GLN A 68 -81.61 40.50 -31.75
N PRO A 69 -82.10 41.12 -30.64
CA PRO A 69 -81.27 41.50 -29.48
C PRO A 69 -81.75 40.98 -28.08
N GLN A 70 -81.14 41.56 -27.02
CA GLN A 70 -81.44 41.50 -25.57
C GLN A 70 -80.62 40.44 -24.80
N LYS A 71 -80.00 40.70 -23.63
CA LYS A 71 -80.28 41.67 -22.55
C LYS A 71 -79.03 41.86 -21.66
N GLU A 72 -78.80 43.07 -21.16
CA GLU A 72 -77.69 43.44 -20.25
C GLU A 72 -77.81 42.81 -18.85
N LYS A 73 -76.67 42.47 -18.22
CA LYS A 73 -76.37 42.49 -16.76
C LYS A 73 -74.86 42.23 -16.51
N PRO A 74 -74.30 42.59 -15.33
CA PRO A 74 -73.17 43.51 -15.20
C PRO A 74 -71.77 42.87 -15.24
N SER A 75 -70.80 43.68 -15.63
CA SER A 75 -69.37 43.35 -15.78
C SER A 75 -68.65 43.16 -14.43
N THR A 76 -68.13 41.96 -14.20
CA THR A 76 -67.04 41.71 -13.24
C THR A 76 -65.70 41.91 -13.95
N LYS A 77 -64.92 42.91 -13.49
CA LYS A 77 -63.58 43.21 -14.02
C LYS A 77 -62.65 42.00 -13.82
N LYS A 78 -62.22 41.38 -14.92
CA LYS A 78 -61.12 40.40 -14.95
C LYS A 78 -59.80 41.11 -14.61
N PRO A 79 -58.97 40.58 -13.69
CA PRO A 79 -57.64 41.11 -13.45
C PRO A 79 -56.78 40.96 -14.72
N SER A 80 -56.00 41.99 -15.02
CA SER A 80 -55.23 42.15 -16.25
C SER A 80 -54.19 41.04 -16.43
N SER A 81 -54.09 40.55 -17.67
CA SER A 81 -53.21 39.45 -18.10
C SER A 81 -51.71 39.74 -17.98
N ALA A 82 -51.30 40.96 -17.57
CA ALA A 82 -49.91 41.37 -17.49
C ALA A 82 -49.09 40.59 -16.44
N PHE A 83 -49.72 40.21 -15.32
CA PHE A 83 -49.05 39.46 -14.24
C PHE A 83 -48.75 38.01 -14.63
N GLY A 84 -49.64 37.39 -15.42
CA GLY A 84 -49.44 36.03 -15.94
C GLY A 84 -48.31 35.95 -16.96
N THR A 85 -48.10 37.00 -17.77
CA THR A 85 -46.96 37.10 -18.69
C THR A 85 -45.63 37.29 -17.98
N ALA A 86 -45.58 38.08 -16.90
CA ALA A 86 -44.35 38.30 -16.12
C ALA A 86 -43.86 37.03 -15.40
N ILE A 87 -44.78 36.22 -14.86
CA ILE A 87 -44.44 34.94 -14.23
C ILE A 87 -43.91 33.95 -15.28
N LYS A 88 -44.51 33.92 -16.48
CA LYS A 88 -44.08 33.03 -17.57
C LYS A 88 -42.68 33.38 -18.09
N THR A 89 -42.36 34.67 -18.22
CA THR A 89 -41.01 35.11 -18.63
C THR A 89 -39.95 34.81 -17.59
N MET A 90 -40.26 34.97 -16.30
CA MET A 90 -39.34 34.62 -15.21
C MET A 90 -39.04 33.13 -15.14
N LEU A 91 -40.06 32.27 -15.34
CA LEU A 91 -39.90 30.82 -15.38
C LEU A 91 -39.07 30.35 -16.57
N ALA A 92 -39.24 30.99 -17.73
CA ALA A 92 -38.43 30.70 -18.92
C ALA A 92 -36.96 31.06 -18.72
N LEU A 93 -36.66 32.17 -18.04
CA LEU A 93 -35.30 32.60 -17.72
C LEU A 93 -34.59 31.65 -16.75
N ILE A 94 -35.29 31.16 -15.73
CA ILE A 94 -34.76 30.17 -14.77
C ILE A 94 -34.46 28.84 -15.48
N LEU A 95 -35.36 28.40 -16.37
CA LEU A 95 -35.17 27.17 -17.13
C LEU A 95 -33.97 27.27 -18.10
N LEU A 96 -33.82 28.42 -18.76
CA LEU A 96 -32.69 28.69 -19.64
C LEU A 96 -31.36 28.66 -18.86
N PHE A 97 -31.33 29.26 -17.68
CA PHE A 97 -30.13 29.28 -16.83
C PHE A 97 -29.73 27.87 -16.35
N ALA A 98 -30.72 27.04 -15.99
CA ALA A 98 -30.49 25.65 -15.59
C ALA A 98 -29.96 24.79 -16.75
N LEU A 99 -30.44 25.01 -17.99
CA LEU A 99 -29.98 24.32 -19.19
C LEU A 99 -28.53 24.69 -19.55
N ILE A 100 -28.16 25.97 -19.43
CA ILE A 100 -26.79 26.44 -19.67
C ILE A 100 -25.82 25.80 -18.66
N LEU A 101 -26.21 25.69 -17.39
CA LEU A 101 -25.38 25.09 -16.34
C LEU A 101 -25.19 23.57 -16.54
N LEU A 102 -26.24 22.87 -16.96
CA LEU A 102 -26.18 21.44 -17.28
C LEU A 102 -25.25 21.19 -18.48
N TYR A 103 -25.30 22.05 -19.49
CA TYR A 103 -24.43 21.97 -20.66
C TYR A 103 -22.95 22.08 -20.26
N ILE A 104 -22.59 23.06 -19.41
CA ILE A 104 -21.21 23.25 -18.95
C ILE A 104 -20.66 22.03 -18.21
N VAL A 105 -21.47 21.40 -17.34
CA VAL A 105 -21.07 20.21 -16.57
C VAL A 105 -20.83 18.99 -17.48
N VAL A 106 -21.65 18.82 -18.51
CA VAL A 106 -21.53 17.68 -19.45
C VAL A 106 -20.34 17.87 -20.38
N THR A 107 -20.06 19.08 -20.84
CA THR A 107 -18.95 19.33 -21.77
C THR A 107 -17.57 19.38 -21.09
N ALA A 108 -17.50 19.67 -19.78
CA ALA A 108 -16.24 19.73 -19.06
C ALA A 108 -15.70 18.34 -18.58
N GLY A 109 -16.53 17.28 -18.62
CA GLY A 109 -16.20 15.97 -18.05
C GLY A 109 -15.86 14.85 -19.05
N GLY A 110 -15.79 15.12 -20.35
CA GLY A 110 -15.59 14.09 -21.38
C GLY A 110 -14.13 13.70 -21.59
N ALA A 111 -13.62 12.73 -20.82
CA ALA A 111 -12.34 12.08 -21.11
C ALA A 111 -12.48 11.15 -22.34
N ALA A 112 -11.62 11.34 -23.35
CA ALA A 112 -11.63 10.57 -24.59
C ALA A 112 -11.14 9.11 -24.37
N PRO A 113 -11.69 8.12 -25.09
CA PRO A 113 -11.28 6.73 -24.98
C PRO A 113 -9.92 6.47 -25.68
N SER A 114 -8.97 5.92 -24.93
CA SER A 114 -7.63 5.56 -25.40
C SER A 114 -7.66 4.33 -26.32
N GLN A 115 -6.99 4.42 -27.47
CA GLN A 115 -6.79 3.30 -28.40
C GLN A 115 -5.68 2.35 -27.91
N THR A 116 -5.90 1.04 -28.05
CA THR A 116 -4.93 -0.02 -27.73
C THR A 116 -3.92 -0.21 -28.85
N VAL A 117 -2.71 0.35 -28.68
CA VAL A 117 -1.54 0.08 -29.53
C VAL A 117 -0.84 -1.19 -29.03
N GLN A 118 -0.39 -2.05 -29.95
CA GLN A 118 0.40 -3.25 -29.64
C GLN A 118 1.69 -2.85 -28.90
N ALA A 119 1.85 -3.34 -27.67
CA ALA A 119 2.97 -3.01 -26.80
C ALA A 119 4.27 -3.60 -27.36
N GLN A 120 5.17 -2.75 -27.85
CA GLN A 120 6.58 -3.10 -27.95
C GLN A 120 7.10 -3.34 -26.52
N VAL A 121 7.92 -4.39 -26.34
CA VAL A 121 8.56 -4.65 -25.05
C VAL A 121 9.35 -3.39 -24.68
N PRO A 122 9.01 -2.72 -23.57
CA PRO A 122 9.62 -1.44 -23.23
C PRO A 122 11.11 -1.69 -22.95
N ARG A 123 11.97 -0.91 -23.59
CA ARG A 123 13.44 -0.97 -23.40
C ARG A 123 13.84 0.18 -22.51
N PHE A 124 14.77 -0.08 -21.58
CA PHE A 124 15.34 0.95 -20.72
C PHE A 124 15.87 2.12 -21.57
N GLY A 125 15.24 3.28 -21.42
CA GLY A 125 15.52 4.49 -22.22
C GLY A 125 16.58 5.42 -21.61
N GLY A 126 17.13 5.03 -20.46
CA GLY A 126 18.15 5.77 -19.73
C GLY A 126 19.57 5.31 -20.00
N ASP A 127 20.54 6.12 -19.57
CA ASP A 127 21.94 5.72 -19.42
C ASP A 127 22.43 6.15 -18.04
N PHE A 128 23.22 5.28 -17.40
CA PHE A 128 23.89 5.64 -16.16
C PHE A 128 25.22 4.91 -16.01
N SER A 129 26.17 5.60 -15.41
CA SER A 129 27.45 5.03 -15.02
C SER A 129 27.85 5.53 -13.64
N PHE A 130 28.57 4.68 -12.91
CA PHE A 130 29.21 5.06 -11.67
C PHE A 130 30.57 4.38 -11.53
N SER A 131 31.46 5.03 -10.80
CA SER A 131 32.78 4.52 -10.43
C SER A 131 33.17 4.97 -9.03
N VAL A 132 34.01 4.16 -8.37
CA VAL A 132 34.59 4.49 -7.07
C VAL A 132 35.86 5.30 -7.32
N ALA A 133 35.82 6.59 -6.98
CA ALA A 133 36.93 7.51 -7.16
C ALA A 133 37.93 7.47 -5.99
N ASP A 134 37.44 7.24 -4.77
CA ASP A 134 38.25 7.13 -3.56
C ASP A 134 37.56 6.22 -2.53
N SER A 135 38.36 5.59 -1.67
CA SER A 135 37.88 4.73 -0.60
C SER A 135 38.79 4.81 0.62
N MET A 136 38.22 4.89 1.81
CA MET A 136 38.98 4.82 3.06
C MET A 136 38.17 4.20 4.18
N VAL A 137 38.83 3.52 5.10
CA VAL A 137 38.24 3.16 6.41
C VAL A 137 38.65 4.25 7.41
N VAL A 138 37.68 4.77 8.15
CA VAL A 138 37.88 5.76 9.22
C VAL A 138 37.32 5.21 10.53
N SER A 139 37.84 5.67 11.66
CA SER A 139 37.33 5.28 12.96
C SER A 139 35.93 5.86 13.19
N SER A 140 35.07 5.10 13.86
CA SER A 140 33.72 5.47 14.30
C SER A 140 33.47 4.94 15.72
N GLY A 141 32.30 5.21 16.30
CA GLY A 141 32.00 4.80 17.66
C GLY A 141 32.79 5.59 18.72
N SER A 142 33.28 4.89 19.75
CA SER A 142 33.98 5.49 20.88
C SER A 142 35.25 4.73 21.24
N GLU A 143 36.09 5.32 22.10
CA GLU A 143 37.30 4.66 22.60
C GLU A 143 37.00 3.33 23.33
N GLU A 144 35.87 3.25 24.04
CA GLU A 144 35.44 2.03 24.76
C GLU A 144 34.91 0.95 23.82
N LYS A 145 34.38 1.35 22.66
CA LYS A 145 33.79 0.47 21.64
C LYS A 145 34.29 0.92 20.27
N PRO A 146 35.57 0.62 19.95
CA PRO A 146 36.17 1.06 18.71
C PRO A 146 35.48 0.38 17.55
N THR A 147 34.87 1.17 16.67
CA THR A 147 34.33 0.70 15.40
C THR A 147 34.99 1.47 14.26
N ASN A 148 34.76 0.99 13.05
CA ASN A 148 35.22 1.55 11.80
C ASN A 148 34.01 1.79 10.89
N THR A 149 34.11 2.79 10.03
CA THR A 149 33.17 3.06 8.95
C THR A 149 33.95 3.25 7.66
N ALA A 150 33.49 2.66 6.56
CA ALA A 150 34.11 2.84 5.26
C ALA A 150 33.41 3.99 4.54
N ARG A 151 34.21 4.93 4.03
CA ARG A 151 33.77 5.99 3.13
C ARG A 151 34.17 5.64 1.71
N PHE A 152 33.24 5.79 0.79
CA PHE A 152 33.52 5.75 -0.65
C PHE A 152 33.04 7.02 -1.32
N LEU A 153 33.90 7.58 -2.17
CA LEU A 153 33.52 8.68 -3.06
C LEU A 153 33.15 8.09 -4.41
N ILE A 154 31.88 8.22 -4.78
CA ILE A 154 31.32 7.67 -6.00
C ILE A 154 31.13 8.81 -6.98
N THR A 155 31.78 8.72 -8.12
CA THR A 155 31.47 9.58 -9.28
C THR A 155 30.37 8.91 -10.10
N TYR A 156 29.35 9.67 -10.47
CA TYR A 156 28.22 9.18 -11.23
C TYR A 156 27.87 10.11 -12.39
N SER A 157 27.26 9.54 -13.43
CA SER A 157 26.66 10.26 -14.56
C SER A 157 25.35 9.57 -14.94
N THR A 158 24.30 10.35 -15.16
CA THR A 158 22.96 9.87 -15.49
C THR A 158 22.39 10.65 -16.67
N GLN A 159 21.59 9.98 -17.51
CA GLN A 159 20.85 10.56 -18.62
C GLN A 159 19.46 9.90 -18.69
N ASN A 160 18.39 10.70 -18.73
CA ASN A 160 16.99 10.22 -18.72
C ASN A 160 16.64 9.25 -17.56
N ILE A 161 17.23 9.46 -16.38
CA ILE A 161 16.98 8.67 -15.17
C ILE A 161 16.08 9.47 -14.22
N SER A 162 15.04 8.81 -13.70
CA SER A 162 14.13 9.35 -12.68
C SER A 162 14.66 9.14 -11.25
N SER A 163 15.34 8.01 -11.00
CA SER A 163 15.94 7.69 -9.69
C SER A 163 17.17 6.80 -9.82
N LEU A 164 18.13 6.95 -8.91
CA LEU A 164 19.32 6.10 -8.77
C LEU A 164 19.47 5.72 -7.30
N SER A 165 19.48 4.42 -7.03
CA SER A 165 19.78 3.85 -5.72
C SER A 165 21.11 3.12 -5.79
N ILE A 166 22.07 3.48 -4.94
CA ILE A 166 23.34 2.78 -4.79
C ILE A 166 23.35 2.07 -3.44
N TYR A 167 23.45 0.75 -3.47
CA TYR A 167 23.58 -0.13 -2.32
C TYR A 167 25.05 -0.52 -2.17
N LEU A 168 25.57 -0.36 -0.97
CA LEU A 168 26.92 -0.79 -0.57
C LEU A 168 26.80 -1.98 0.38
N ARG A 169 27.58 -3.02 0.13
CA ARG A 169 27.81 -4.13 1.07
C ARG A 169 29.30 -4.34 1.27
N LEU A 170 29.75 -4.49 2.51
CA LEU A 170 31.13 -4.81 2.84
C LEU A 170 31.26 -6.28 3.23
N SER A 171 32.18 -6.98 2.57
CA SER A 171 32.49 -8.37 2.91
C SER A 171 33.99 -8.55 3.18
N SER A 172 34.33 -9.55 3.97
CA SER A 172 35.72 -9.96 4.19
C SER A 172 36.27 -10.76 2.99
N THR A 173 35.38 -11.28 2.14
CA THR A 173 35.75 -12.11 1.00
C THR A 173 35.90 -11.28 -0.27
N ALA A 174 37.03 -11.47 -0.96
CA ALA A 174 37.30 -10.85 -2.24
C ALA A 174 36.32 -11.32 -3.33
N PRO A 175 35.95 -10.46 -4.30
CA PRO A 175 35.11 -10.86 -5.42
C PRO A 175 35.80 -11.95 -6.25
N GLN A 176 35.05 -12.99 -6.63
CA GLN A 176 35.57 -14.05 -7.49
C GLN A 176 35.84 -13.47 -8.87
N GLN A 177 37.09 -13.52 -9.33
CA GLN A 177 37.46 -13.03 -10.67
C GLN A 177 37.36 -14.12 -11.74
N GLN A 178 37.34 -15.38 -11.32
CA GLN A 178 37.34 -16.53 -12.22
C GLN A 178 35.96 -17.20 -12.19
N VAL A 179 35.30 -17.15 -13.35
CA VAL A 179 34.02 -17.83 -13.58
C VAL A 179 34.28 -18.97 -14.54
N TYR A 180 33.84 -20.16 -14.16
CA TYR A 180 33.92 -21.37 -14.95
C TYR A 180 32.52 -21.81 -15.32
N ILE A 181 32.34 -22.34 -16.52
CA ILE A 181 31.08 -22.97 -16.94
C ILE A 181 31.35 -24.42 -17.34
N LEU A 182 30.58 -25.33 -16.76
CA LEU A 182 30.76 -26.75 -16.97
C LEU A 182 30.22 -27.17 -18.34
N ARG A 183 31.10 -27.77 -19.14
CA ARG A 183 30.76 -28.43 -20.41
C ARG A 183 30.38 -29.87 -20.13
N SER A 184 29.08 -30.14 -20.04
CA SER A 184 28.55 -31.50 -20.00
C SER A 184 27.35 -31.67 -20.92
N ARG A 185 26.79 -32.88 -20.96
CA ARG A 185 25.51 -33.14 -21.60
C ARG A 185 24.42 -32.28 -20.98
N ARG A 186 23.52 -31.77 -21.82
CA ARG A 186 22.42 -30.86 -21.45
C ARG A 186 21.11 -31.45 -21.95
N ASP A 187 20.03 -31.12 -21.28
CA ASP A 187 18.66 -31.44 -21.69
C ASP A 187 17.76 -30.26 -21.29
N SER A 188 16.73 -29.99 -22.10
CA SER A 188 15.90 -28.76 -22.03
C SER A 188 16.75 -27.47 -21.99
N ALA A 189 17.72 -27.37 -22.91
CA ALA A 189 18.64 -26.24 -23.03
C ALA A 189 18.96 -25.90 -24.51
N GLU A 190 17.95 -25.86 -25.38
CA GLU A 190 18.05 -25.41 -26.78
C GLU A 190 18.54 -23.96 -26.87
N SER A 191 18.20 -23.13 -25.89
CA SER A 191 18.66 -21.73 -25.78
C SER A 191 20.11 -21.58 -25.29
N TYR A 192 20.83 -22.68 -25.05
CA TYR A 192 22.20 -22.66 -24.50
C TYR A 192 23.22 -21.82 -25.31
N PRO A 193 23.26 -21.86 -26.66
CA PRO A 193 24.22 -21.05 -27.41
C PRO A 193 24.02 -19.54 -27.20
N GLU A 194 22.77 -19.09 -27.15
CA GLU A 194 22.40 -17.71 -26.86
C GLU A 194 22.77 -17.34 -25.41
N PHE A 195 22.40 -18.19 -24.44
CA PHE A 195 22.78 -18.06 -23.04
C PHE A 195 24.29 -17.90 -22.85
N LEU A 196 25.09 -18.77 -23.47
CA LEU A 196 26.55 -18.75 -23.33
C LEU A 196 27.15 -17.47 -23.94
N SER A 197 26.64 -17.02 -25.09
CA SER A 197 27.08 -15.77 -25.71
C SER A 197 26.77 -14.58 -24.80
N THR A 198 25.52 -14.43 -24.37
CA THR A 198 25.08 -13.32 -23.53
C THR A 198 25.75 -13.31 -22.16
N LEU A 199 25.93 -14.48 -21.54
CA LEU A 199 26.66 -14.63 -20.28
C LEU A 199 28.11 -14.18 -20.44
N ARG A 200 28.78 -14.61 -21.52
CA ARG A 200 30.18 -14.23 -21.80
C ARG A 200 30.31 -12.72 -21.99
N ASP A 201 29.45 -12.12 -22.79
CA ASP A 201 29.45 -10.69 -23.08
C ASP A 201 29.13 -9.86 -21.82
N SER A 202 28.13 -10.30 -21.04
CA SER A 202 27.72 -9.65 -19.80
C SER A 202 28.78 -9.72 -18.70
N LEU A 203 29.45 -10.87 -18.55
CA LEU A 203 30.57 -11.02 -17.61
C LEU A 203 31.78 -10.21 -18.06
N ALA A 204 32.11 -10.21 -19.36
CA ALA A 204 33.20 -9.42 -19.90
C ALA A 204 32.98 -7.91 -19.68
N ALA A 205 31.75 -7.41 -19.89
CA ALA A 205 31.37 -6.02 -19.59
C ALA A 205 31.51 -5.66 -18.09
N LYS A 206 31.49 -6.67 -17.22
CA LYS A 206 31.70 -6.55 -15.77
C LYS A 206 33.15 -6.84 -15.35
N GLY A 207 34.06 -7.09 -16.29
CA GLY A 207 35.48 -7.39 -16.04
C GLY A 207 35.74 -8.81 -15.53
N LEU A 208 34.78 -9.72 -15.67
CA LEU A 208 34.89 -11.12 -15.28
C LEU A 208 35.18 -12.00 -16.49
N SER A 209 36.10 -12.96 -16.33
CA SER A 209 36.41 -13.92 -17.38
C SER A 209 35.58 -15.19 -17.22
N LEU A 210 34.99 -15.66 -18.33
CA LEU A 210 34.25 -16.92 -18.39
C LEU A 210 35.07 -17.99 -19.12
N ASN A 211 35.47 -19.04 -18.41
CA ASN A 211 36.22 -20.17 -18.94
C ASN A 211 35.34 -21.41 -19.02
N GLU A 212 35.38 -22.13 -20.14
CA GLU A 212 34.70 -23.43 -20.26
C GLU A 212 35.60 -24.53 -19.71
N VAL A 213 35.05 -25.41 -18.87
CA VAL A 213 35.78 -26.54 -18.25
C VAL A 213 34.98 -27.83 -18.40
N ASP A 214 35.67 -28.96 -18.50
CA ASP A 214 35.02 -30.27 -18.39
C ASP A 214 34.98 -30.74 -16.93
N VAL A 215 34.33 -31.89 -16.71
CA VAL A 215 34.17 -32.50 -15.38
C VAL A 215 35.52 -32.85 -14.74
N GLN A 216 36.55 -33.18 -15.54
CA GLN A 216 37.86 -33.58 -15.03
C GLN A 216 38.64 -32.34 -14.55
N ALA A 217 38.55 -31.23 -15.29
CA ALA A 217 39.18 -29.96 -14.95
C ALA A 217 38.64 -29.34 -13.66
N LEU A 218 37.40 -29.66 -13.25
CA LEU A 218 36.84 -29.25 -11.95
C LEU A 218 37.73 -29.67 -10.77
N GLN A 219 38.51 -30.76 -10.91
CA GLN A 219 39.43 -31.23 -9.88
C GLN A 219 40.59 -30.26 -9.63
N SER A 220 40.99 -29.48 -10.63
CA SER A 220 42.10 -28.52 -10.57
C SER A 220 41.69 -27.07 -10.35
N ILE A 221 40.39 -26.79 -10.22
CA ILE A 221 39.91 -25.41 -10.01
C ILE A 221 40.36 -24.92 -8.62
N PRO A 222 41.03 -23.75 -8.54
CA PRO A 222 41.43 -23.16 -7.27
C PRO A 222 40.20 -22.73 -6.47
N GLY A 223 40.31 -22.79 -5.14
CA GLY A 223 39.29 -22.26 -4.23
C GLY A 223 38.99 -20.78 -4.49
N GLY A 224 37.76 -20.34 -4.19
CA GLY A 224 37.31 -18.98 -4.44
C GLY A 224 36.81 -18.73 -5.87
N SER A 225 36.57 -19.77 -6.66
CA SER A 225 36.03 -19.66 -8.02
C SER A 225 34.51 -19.78 -8.06
N THR A 226 33.86 -19.21 -9.09
CA THR A 226 32.45 -19.49 -9.41
C THR A 226 32.37 -20.55 -10.50
N ILE A 227 31.55 -21.59 -10.32
CA ILE A 227 31.35 -22.68 -11.27
C ILE A 227 29.87 -22.75 -11.62
N ILE A 228 29.53 -22.49 -12.88
CA ILE A 228 28.16 -22.53 -13.40
C ILE A 228 27.92 -23.90 -14.02
N VAL A 229 26.83 -24.55 -13.64
CA VAL A 229 26.43 -25.88 -14.12
C VAL A 229 25.05 -25.76 -14.80
N PRO A 230 25.00 -25.36 -16.08
CA PRO A 230 23.77 -25.06 -16.80
C PRO A 230 23.24 -26.28 -17.58
N THR A 231 23.16 -27.41 -16.92
CA THR A 231 23.11 -28.72 -17.61
C THR A 231 21.74 -29.38 -17.51
N GLY A 232 20.82 -28.84 -16.70
CA GLY A 232 19.53 -29.46 -16.40
C GLY A 232 19.64 -30.67 -15.46
N TYR A 233 20.76 -31.39 -15.52
CA TYR A 233 21.06 -32.61 -14.79
C TYR A 233 22.48 -32.53 -14.22
N LEU A 234 22.67 -32.94 -12.97
CA LEU A 234 24.01 -32.99 -12.38
C LEU A 234 24.75 -34.25 -12.88
N PRO A 235 26.02 -34.14 -13.33
CA PRO A 235 26.85 -35.30 -13.63
C PRO A 235 27.02 -36.20 -12.40
N ALA A 236 26.78 -37.51 -12.55
CA ALA A 236 26.89 -38.50 -11.48
C ALA A 236 28.27 -38.52 -10.82
N SER A 237 29.32 -38.23 -11.60
CA SER A 237 30.70 -38.15 -11.12
C SER A 237 30.92 -37.05 -10.09
N LEU A 238 30.11 -35.99 -10.07
CA LEU A 238 30.20 -34.95 -9.04
C LEU A 238 29.55 -35.35 -7.71
N LEU A 239 28.65 -36.33 -7.73
CA LEU A 239 27.85 -36.69 -6.55
C LEU A 239 28.24 -38.06 -5.97
N LEU A 240 28.61 -39.02 -6.82
CA LEU A 240 28.80 -40.43 -6.47
C LEU A 240 30.23 -40.96 -6.64
N SER A 241 31.11 -40.27 -7.38
CA SER A 241 32.45 -40.81 -7.73
C SER A 241 33.58 -39.95 -7.16
N GLN A 242 34.50 -40.60 -6.46
CA GLN A 242 35.77 -40.02 -5.99
C GLN A 242 36.75 -39.83 -7.18
N PRO A 243 37.69 -38.87 -7.14
CA PRO A 243 38.38 -38.37 -5.94
C PRO A 243 37.82 -37.12 -5.23
N ARG A 244 37.05 -36.23 -5.89
CA ARG A 244 36.60 -34.96 -5.31
C ARG A 244 35.11 -34.75 -5.58
N THR A 245 34.29 -34.73 -4.53
CA THR A 245 32.83 -34.58 -4.65
C THR A 245 32.42 -33.12 -4.78
N LEU A 246 31.17 -32.87 -5.18
CA LEU A 246 30.54 -31.55 -5.27
C LEU A 246 30.74 -30.76 -3.95
N MET A 247 30.51 -31.41 -2.81
CA MET A 247 30.62 -30.75 -1.51
C MET A 247 32.08 -30.50 -1.10
N ASP A 248 33.04 -31.28 -1.59
CA ASP A 248 34.45 -31.00 -1.36
C ASP A 248 34.86 -29.72 -2.12
N ILE A 249 34.42 -29.59 -3.37
CA ILE A 249 34.65 -28.39 -4.19
C ILE A 249 34.05 -27.16 -3.49
N VAL A 250 32.81 -27.25 -2.99
CA VAL A 250 32.15 -26.15 -2.25
C VAL A 250 32.90 -25.83 -0.96
N ARG A 251 33.29 -26.82 -0.15
CA ARG A 251 34.00 -26.62 1.12
C ARG A 251 35.34 -25.92 0.96
N GLU A 252 35.98 -26.06 -0.19
CA GLU A 252 37.22 -25.37 -0.54
C GLU A 252 37.02 -23.90 -0.97
N GLY A 253 35.84 -23.32 -0.74
CA GLY A 253 35.56 -21.91 -0.98
C GLY A 253 34.99 -21.61 -2.37
N ASN A 254 34.61 -22.63 -3.14
CA ASN A 254 34.00 -22.41 -4.46
C ASN A 254 32.50 -22.15 -4.35
N THR A 255 32.01 -21.32 -5.25
CA THR A 255 30.58 -21.10 -5.46
C THR A 255 30.11 -21.94 -6.63
N ILE A 256 29.12 -22.81 -6.44
CA ILE A 256 28.53 -23.58 -7.54
C ILE A 256 27.12 -23.06 -7.81
N ILE A 257 26.85 -22.67 -9.06
CA ILE A 257 25.54 -22.21 -9.53
C ILE A 257 24.95 -23.34 -10.39
N TYR A 258 24.04 -24.12 -9.82
CA TYR A 258 23.36 -25.22 -10.51
C TYR A 258 22.03 -24.75 -11.09
N ILE A 259 21.89 -24.89 -12.42
CA ILE A 259 20.65 -24.60 -13.16
C ILE A 259 20.09 -25.92 -13.66
N GLY A 260 19.06 -26.43 -13.01
CA GLY A 260 18.46 -27.69 -13.41
C GLY A 260 17.39 -28.23 -12.47
N LEU A 261 17.18 -29.54 -12.59
CA LEU A 261 16.15 -30.28 -11.86
C LEU A 261 16.73 -30.94 -10.58
N PRO A 262 15.87 -31.35 -9.63
CA PRO A 262 16.28 -32.00 -8.38
C PRO A 262 17.11 -33.28 -8.54
N PHE A 263 18.17 -33.41 -7.73
CA PHE A 263 19.14 -34.52 -7.84
C PHE A 263 18.54 -35.92 -7.58
N ASP A 264 17.39 -36.02 -6.91
CA ASP A 264 16.68 -37.28 -6.67
C ASP A 264 16.11 -37.90 -7.95
N LYS A 265 15.92 -37.09 -9.01
CA LYS A 265 15.27 -37.51 -10.26
C LYS A 265 16.18 -37.39 -11.50
N THR A 266 17.25 -36.61 -11.42
CA THR A 266 17.91 -36.09 -12.64
C THR A 266 19.44 -36.07 -12.54
N VAL A 267 20.05 -37.15 -12.05
CA VAL A 267 21.51 -37.34 -12.16
C VAL A 267 21.81 -38.26 -13.35
N LEU A 268 22.78 -37.87 -14.19
CA LEU A 268 23.16 -38.64 -15.39
C LEU A 268 24.60 -39.15 -15.28
N ASN A 269 24.84 -40.41 -15.65
CA ASN A 269 26.21 -40.90 -15.85
C ASN A 269 26.83 -40.37 -17.16
N GLU A 270 28.10 -40.69 -17.42
CA GLU A 270 28.81 -40.23 -18.64
C GLU A 270 28.15 -40.72 -19.94
N ASN A 271 27.44 -41.85 -19.90
CA ASN A 271 26.67 -42.39 -21.02
C ASN A 271 25.29 -41.72 -21.18
N GLY A 272 24.93 -40.79 -20.28
CA GLY A 272 23.65 -40.10 -20.20
C GLY A 272 22.48 -40.99 -19.77
N GLN A 273 22.75 -42.06 -19.03
CA GLN A 273 21.72 -42.84 -18.37
C GLN A 273 21.41 -42.24 -16.99
N PRO A 274 20.13 -42.18 -16.59
CA PRO A 274 19.75 -41.71 -15.26
C PRO A 274 20.28 -42.65 -14.18
N VAL A 275 20.89 -42.07 -13.15
CA VAL A 275 21.37 -42.75 -11.95
C VAL A 275 20.52 -42.28 -10.78
N SER A 276 19.85 -43.22 -10.11
CA SER A 276 19.07 -42.88 -8.91
C SER A 276 20.01 -42.56 -7.76
N VAL A 277 19.85 -41.38 -7.16
CA VAL A 277 20.54 -41.01 -5.91
C VAL A 277 19.60 -41.27 -4.74
N SER A 278 20.08 -41.96 -3.71
CA SER A 278 19.26 -42.22 -2.53
C SER A 278 19.05 -40.95 -1.72
N GLN A 279 17.87 -40.78 -1.10
CA GLN A 279 17.63 -39.65 -0.20
C GLN A 279 18.62 -39.63 0.97
N ALA A 280 19.11 -40.80 1.40
CA ALA A 280 20.13 -40.91 2.46
C ALA A 280 21.44 -40.24 2.03
N ASP A 281 21.84 -40.37 0.76
CA ASP A 281 23.06 -39.74 0.25
C ASP A 281 22.88 -38.22 0.08
N LEU A 282 21.72 -37.76 -0.38
CA LEU A 282 21.40 -36.33 -0.42
C LEU A 282 21.39 -35.70 0.98
N ASN A 283 20.83 -36.40 1.97
CA ASN A 283 20.80 -35.96 3.35
C ASN A 283 22.22 -35.84 3.95
N LYS A 284 23.17 -36.73 3.59
CA LYS A 284 24.58 -36.61 4.01
C LYS A 284 25.24 -35.34 3.47
N LEU A 285 24.78 -34.84 2.32
CA LEU A 285 25.24 -33.59 1.72
C LEU A 285 24.47 -32.37 2.25
N GLY A 286 23.48 -32.56 3.14
CA GLY A 286 22.62 -31.49 3.63
C GLY A 286 21.60 -30.97 2.60
N ILE A 287 21.36 -31.73 1.53
CA ILE A 287 20.47 -31.33 0.43
C ILE A 287 19.10 -31.96 0.66
N ASN A 288 18.09 -31.13 0.86
CA ASN A 288 16.70 -31.57 0.97
C ASN A 288 15.81 -30.72 0.06
N PHE A 289 15.23 -31.38 -0.95
CA PHE A 289 14.35 -30.72 -1.93
C PHE A 289 12.94 -30.63 -1.38
N THR A 290 12.41 -29.41 -1.31
CA THR A 290 11.01 -29.15 -0.95
C THR A 290 10.26 -28.63 -2.17
N PHE A 291 9.18 -29.32 -2.55
CA PHE A 291 8.29 -28.89 -3.63
C PHE A 291 7.16 -28.06 -3.03
N THR A 292 7.19 -26.75 -3.24
CA THR A 292 6.16 -25.84 -2.74
C THR A 292 5.03 -25.69 -3.75
N ARG A 293 3.77 -25.66 -3.28
CA ARG A 293 2.62 -25.38 -4.15
C ARG A 293 2.61 -23.93 -4.64
N SER A 294 3.08 -23.00 -3.80
CA SER A 294 3.43 -21.65 -4.20
C SER A 294 4.84 -21.65 -4.78
N LYS A 295 4.94 -21.43 -6.09
CA LYS A 295 6.22 -21.27 -6.79
C LYS A 295 6.89 -19.99 -6.26
N PRO A 296 8.12 -20.05 -5.73
CA PRO A 296 8.84 -18.85 -5.31
C PRO A 296 8.91 -17.85 -6.46
N ALA A 297 8.50 -16.61 -6.20
CA ALA A 297 8.60 -15.54 -7.19
C ALA A 297 10.01 -14.96 -7.18
N SER A 298 10.56 -14.70 -8.37
CA SER A 298 11.80 -13.96 -8.51
C SER A 298 11.60 -12.48 -8.18
N THR A 299 12.64 -11.83 -7.66
CA THR A 299 12.62 -10.42 -7.25
C THR A 299 13.80 -9.66 -7.84
N SER A 300 13.79 -8.33 -7.75
CA SER A 300 14.94 -7.46 -8.06
C SER A 300 15.45 -7.60 -9.50
N GLY A 301 14.53 -7.68 -10.46
CA GLY A 301 14.86 -7.77 -11.89
C GLY A 301 15.38 -9.13 -12.35
N PHE A 302 15.24 -10.18 -11.53
CA PHE A 302 15.60 -11.55 -11.91
C PHE A 302 14.42 -12.22 -12.64
N ASP A 303 14.63 -12.71 -13.85
CA ASP A 303 13.60 -13.18 -14.78
C ASP A 303 13.24 -14.67 -14.66
N LEU A 304 13.88 -15.40 -13.74
CA LEU A 304 13.59 -16.82 -13.53
C LEU A 304 12.09 -17.05 -13.23
N PHE A 305 11.43 -17.76 -14.13
CA PHE A 305 10.05 -18.16 -14.05
C PHE A 305 9.90 -19.58 -13.50
N ASP A 306 8.80 -19.82 -12.78
CA ASP A 306 8.39 -21.18 -12.39
C ASP A 306 9.46 -21.97 -11.62
N ALA A 307 9.95 -21.39 -10.53
CA ALA A 307 10.83 -22.08 -9.60
C ALA A 307 10.14 -23.33 -9.01
N GLN A 308 10.57 -24.53 -9.40
CA GLN A 308 9.83 -25.78 -9.13
C GLN A 308 10.10 -26.38 -7.75
N TYR A 309 11.20 -26.01 -7.11
CA TYR A 309 11.64 -26.57 -5.84
C TYR A 309 12.46 -25.56 -5.05
N VAL A 310 12.67 -25.87 -3.78
CA VAL A 310 13.52 -25.09 -2.85
C VAL A 310 14.48 -26.04 -2.16
N VAL A 311 15.70 -25.57 -1.90
CA VAL A 311 16.70 -26.27 -1.08
C VAL A 311 17.04 -25.41 0.14
N GLY A 312 16.80 -25.93 1.34
CA GLY A 312 17.04 -25.17 2.57
C GLY A 312 16.14 -23.93 2.72
N ASN A 313 16.55 -23.02 3.61
CA ASN A 313 15.75 -21.85 3.99
C ASN A 313 16.30 -20.53 3.43
N GLU A 314 17.59 -20.48 3.08
CA GLU A 314 18.22 -19.27 2.55
C GLU A 314 17.94 -19.13 1.05
N ARG A 315 17.53 -17.94 0.63
CA ARG A 315 17.25 -17.63 -0.77
C ARG A 315 17.83 -16.28 -1.16
N VAL A 316 18.26 -16.18 -2.40
CA VAL A 316 18.66 -14.93 -3.06
C VAL A 316 17.74 -14.69 -4.27
N PHE A 317 17.46 -13.42 -4.59
CA PHE A 317 16.50 -13.03 -5.64
C PHE A 317 15.10 -13.69 -5.51
N GLY A 318 14.69 -14.07 -4.30
CA GLY A 318 13.38 -14.69 -4.00
C GLY A 318 13.25 -16.17 -4.41
N SER A 319 13.85 -16.57 -5.54
CA SER A 319 13.67 -17.89 -6.17
C SER A 319 14.91 -18.78 -6.17
N VAL A 320 16.12 -18.23 -5.99
CA VAL A 320 17.37 -19.00 -6.00
C VAL A 320 17.67 -19.50 -4.59
N SER A 321 17.71 -20.82 -4.40
CA SER A 321 18.00 -21.41 -3.09
C SER A 321 19.50 -21.49 -2.85
N MET A 322 19.94 -21.34 -1.59
CA MET A 322 21.36 -21.34 -1.23
C MET A 322 21.65 -22.32 -0.10
N LEU A 323 22.72 -23.09 -0.27
CA LEU A 323 23.28 -24.00 0.74
C LEU A 323 24.75 -23.65 0.97
N ARG A 324 25.11 -23.32 2.21
CA ARG A 324 26.49 -23.03 2.60
C ARG A 324 27.22 -24.29 3.04
N ALA A 325 28.47 -24.46 2.64
CA ALA A 325 29.32 -25.55 3.13
C ALA A 325 30.79 -25.12 3.15
N GLY A 326 31.41 -25.13 4.33
CA GLY A 326 32.75 -24.55 4.50
C GLY A 326 32.75 -23.08 4.13
N ASP A 327 33.74 -22.66 3.34
CA ASP A 327 33.88 -21.28 2.88
C ASP A 327 33.14 -20.99 1.55
N GLY A 328 32.46 -21.99 0.98
CA GLY A 328 31.74 -21.86 -0.28
C GLY A 328 30.24 -22.05 -0.16
N GLN A 329 29.55 -21.95 -1.29
CA GLN A 329 28.12 -22.15 -1.38
C GLN A 329 27.69 -22.86 -2.67
N LEU A 330 26.57 -23.57 -2.56
CA LEU A 330 25.86 -24.19 -3.66
C LEU A 330 24.51 -23.45 -3.84
N LEU A 331 24.35 -22.80 -4.99
CA LEU A 331 23.13 -22.13 -5.39
C LEU A 331 22.34 -23.02 -6.34
N PHE A 332 21.04 -23.10 -6.11
CA PHE A 332 20.11 -23.86 -6.93
C PHE A 332 19.14 -22.90 -7.60
N LEU A 333 19.16 -22.90 -8.93
CA LEU A 333 18.13 -22.28 -9.76
C LEU A 333 17.16 -23.38 -10.16
N PRO A 334 15.95 -23.40 -9.57
CA PRO A 334 15.09 -24.57 -9.57
C PRO A 334 14.28 -24.78 -10.87
N GLN A 335 14.97 -24.73 -12.01
CA GLN A 335 14.47 -25.05 -13.34
C GLN A 335 15.66 -25.34 -14.29
N SER A 336 15.41 -26.13 -15.35
CA SER A 336 16.24 -26.12 -16.57
C SER A 336 16.32 -24.74 -17.23
N LEU A 337 17.29 -24.57 -18.13
CA LEU A 337 17.52 -23.31 -18.83
C LEU A 337 16.29 -22.87 -19.65
N ASP A 338 15.72 -23.76 -20.47
CA ASP A 338 14.60 -23.37 -21.32
C ASP A 338 13.30 -23.19 -20.53
N GLY A 339 13.04 -24.02 -19.52
CA GLY A 339 11.81 -23.89 -18.72
C GLY A 339 11.84 -22.69 -17.78
N GLY A 340 13.01 -22.36 -17.21
CA GLY A 340 13.19 -21.23 -16.30
C GLY A 340 13.05 -19.86 -16.97
N TRP A 341 13.48 -19.71 -18.23
CA TRP A 341 13.41 -18.45 -18.96
C TRP A 341 12.53 -18.52 -20.21
N ARG A 342 11.66 -19.53 -20.30
CA ARG A 342 10.73 -19.75 -21.43
C ARG A 342 11.45 -19.75 -22.79
N GLY A 343 12.65 -20.32 -22.84
CA GLY A 343 13.51 -20.40 -24.03
C GLY A 343 14.27 -19.11 -24.35
N ASN A 344 14.23 -18.07 -23.50
CA ASN A 344 15.02 -16.86 -23.68
C ASN A 344 16.41 -17.04 -23.06
N GLY A 345 17.38 -17.48 -23.86
CA GLY A 345 18.75 -17.71 -23.40
C GLY A 345 19.44 -16.42 -23.00
N ALA A 346 19.13 -15.30 -23.67
CA ALA A 346 19.71 -14.00 -23.37
C ALA A 346 19.35 -13.53 -21.95
N ALA A 347 18.06 -13.56 -21.59
CA ALA A 347 17.61 -13.21 -20.24
C ALA A 347 18.26 -14.11 -19.16
N ALA A 348 18.37 -15.42 -19.43
CA ALA A 348 19.09 -16.33 -18.54
C ALA A 348 20.58 -15.94 -18.39
N GLY A 349 21.23 -15.53 -19.48
CA GLY A 349 22.63 -15.10 -19.47
C GLY A 349 22.85 -13.84 -18.65
N GLU A 350 21.95 -12.86 -18.79
CA GLU A 350 21.94 -11.62 -18.02
C GLU A 350 21.69 -11.88 -16.52
N ASP A 351 20.72 -12.72 -16.18
CA ASP A 351 20.39 -13.12 -14.81
C ASP A 351 21.58 -13.80 -14.13
N ILE A 352 22.21 -14.78 -14.79
CA ILE A 352 23.38 -15.45 -14.21
C ILE A 352 24.56 -14.48 -14.10
N ALA A 353 24.77 -13.59 -15.07
CA ALA A 353 25.80 -12.56 -14.95
C ALA A 353 25.52 -11.59 -13.78
N LEU A 354 24.25 -11.23 -13.54
CA LEU A 354 23.82 -10.43 -12.39
C LEU A 354 24.08 -11.19 -11.09
N LEU A 355 23.67 -12.46 -10.99
CA LEU A 355 23.87 -13.31 -9.83
C LEU A 355 25.36 -13.46 -9.49
N VAL A 356 26.21 -13.73 -10.48
CA VAL A 356 27.67 -13.84 -10.32
C VAL A 356 28.29 -12.52 -9.88
N SER A 357 27.93 -11.41 -10.54
CA SER A 357 28.55 -10.13 -10.25
C SER A 357 28.10 -9.50 -8.94
N SER A 358 26.82 -9.62 -8.59
CA SER A 358 26.29 -9.11 -7.33
C SER A 358 26.69 -9.96 -6.12
N ALA A 359 27.08 -11.22 -6.35
CA ALA A 359 27.54 -12.18 -5.35
C ALA A 359 26.75 -12.12 -4.03
N PRO A 360 25.40 -12.20 -4.06
CA PRO A 360 24.53 -11.90 -2.92
C PRO A 360 24.70 -12.87 -1.75
N TRP A 361 25.42 -13.97 -1.96
CA TRP A 361 25.71 -15.00 -0.96
C TRP A 361 26.78 -14.59 0.05
N TYR A 362 27.63 -13.61 -0.27
CA TYR A 362 28.64 -13.14 0.66
C TYR A 362 28.00 -12.52 1.88
N SER A 363 28.43 -12.96 3.07
CA SER A 363 28.03 -12.30 4.31
C SER A 363 28.56 -10.88 4.30
N SER A 364 27.64 -9.94 4.42
CA SER A 364 27.97 -8.55 4.66
C SER A 364 28.19 -8.34 6.15
N PHE A 365 29.25 -7.63 6.53
CA PHE A 365 29.46 -7.17 7.90
C PHE A 365 29.03 -5.71 8.10
N ALA A 366 28.78 -4.96 7.01
CA ALA A 366 28.22 -3.62 7.05
C ALA A 366 27.59 -3.26 5.70
N ASP A 367 26.44 -2.61 5.74
CA ASP A 367 25.69 -2.19 4.55
C ASP A 367 25.41 -0.69 4.58
N ALA A 368 25.13 -0.12 3.40
CA ALA A 368 24.56 1.22 3.28
C ALA A 368 23.73 1.36 2.01
N ARG A 369 22.87 2.38 1.98
CA ARG A 369 22.07 2.74 0.82
C ARG A 369 22.09 4.25 0.63
N LEU A 370 22.34 4.68 -0.60
CA LEU A 370 22.25 6.06 -1.03
C LEU A 370 21.19 6.18 -2.12
N ASN A 371 20.22 7.08 -1.95
CA ASN A 371 19.22 7.39 -2.97
C ASN A 371 19.48 8.79 -3.51
N VAL A 372 19.50 8.93 -4.83
CA VAL A 372 19.68 10.21 -5.51
C VAL A 372 18.38 10.55 -6.23
N SER A 373 17.71 11.62 -5.79
CA SER A 373 16.34 11.96 -6.19
C SER A 373 16.24 13.03 -7.29
N THR A 374 17.36 13.63 -7.72
CA THR A 374 17.40 14.70 -8.74
C THR A 374 18.43 14.38 -9.84
N LEU A 375 18.00 13.65 -10.88
CA LEU A 375 18.91 12.97 -11.81
C LEU A 375 18.69 13.20 -13.31
N GLN A 376 17.81 14.11 -13.70
CA GLN A 376 17.68 14.38 -15.13
C GLN A 376 18.97 15.02 -15.66
N ASN A 377 19.78 14.22 -16.35
CA ASN A 377 21.04 14.62 -16.98
C ASN A 377 22.04 15.22 -15.99
N SER A 378 22.26 14.54 -14.85
CA SER A 378 23.20 15.01 -13.82
C SER A 378 24.45 14.13 -13.74
N SER A 379 25.57 14.78 -13.43
CA SER A 379 26.83 14.14 -13.09
C SER A 379 27.38 14.77 -11.81
N GLY A 380 27.97 13.97 -10.93
CA GLY A 380 28.51 14.50 -9.69
C GLY A 380 29.34 13.49 -8.91
N MET A 381 29.74 13.90 -7.72
CA MET A 381 30.43 13.04 -6.75
C MET A 381 29.58 12.96 -5.48
N LEU A 382 29.41 11.75 -4.96
CA LEU A 382 28.65 11.48 -3.76
C LEU A 382 29.52 10.72 -2.78
N ALA A 383 29.33 10.95 -1.49
CA ALA A 383 29.92 10.12 -0.46
C ALA A 383 28.88 9.11 0.05
N ILE A 384 29.24 7.83 0.09
CA ILE A 384 28.49 6.81 0.80
C ILE A 384 29.33 6.31 1.98
N TYR A 385 28.69 6.16 3.13
CA TYR A 385 29.29 5.70 4.36
C TYR A 385 28.64 4.39 4.76
N SER A 386 29.41 3.35 5.04
CA SER A 386 28.87 2.08 5.54
C SER A 386 28.27 2.22 6.94
N GLY A 387 27.55 1.19 7.40
CA GLY A 387 27.37 0.99 8.84
C GLY A 387 28.70 0.74 9.57
N GLU A 388 28.66 0.76 10.90
CA GLU A 388 29.84 0.50 11.75
C GLU A 388 30.25 -0.98 11.73
N PHE A 389 31.56 -1.25 11.71
CA PHE A 389 32.16 -2.60 11.74
C PHE A 389 33.50 -2.60 12.50
N THR A 390 34.20 -3.73 12.62
CA THR A 390 35.43 -3.86 13.44
C THR A 390 36.70 -4.18 12.65
N GLN A 391 36.56 -4.62 11.40
CA GLN A 391 37.68 -4.95 10.52
C GLN A 391 38.41 -3.69 10.04
N ASP A 392 39.71 -3.77 9.78
CA ASP A 392 40.49 -2.67 9.18
C ASP A 392 40.52 -2.72 7.64
N GLU A 393 40.07 -3.83 7.05
CA GLU A 393 40.01 -4.02 5.61
C GLU A 393 38.80 -4.86 5.19
N GLY A 394 38.41 -4.72 3.94
CA GLY A 394 37.33 -5.50 3.34
C GLY A 394 37.18 -5.20 1.86
N PHE A 395 36.13 -5.77 1.28
CA PHE A 395 35.74 -5.57 -0.11
C PHE A 395 34.34 -5.00 -0.16
N ALA A 396 34.19 -3.86 -0.83
CA ALA A 396 32.91 -3.23 -1.08
C ALA A 396 32.31 -3.76 -2.38
N TYR A 397 31.02 -4.12 -2.31
CA TYR A 397 30.16 -4.46 -3.42
C TYR A 397 29.11 -3.36 -3.56
N PHE A 398 29.17 -2.64 -4.67
CA PHE A 398 28.23 -1.61 -5.03
C PHE A 398 27.24 -2.18 -6.03
N TYR A 399 25.96 -2.20 -5.69
CA TYR A 399 24.88 -2.44 -6.63
C TYR A 399 24.18 -1.11 -6.86
N ALA A 400 24.22 -0.58 -8.08
CA ALA A 400 23.48 0.62 -8.44
C ALA A 400 22.31 0.25 -9.34
N GLU A 401 21.11 0.67 -8.94
CA GLU A 401 19.85 0.46 -9.62
C GLU A 401 19.31 1.82 -10.06
N ALA A 402 19.15 1.99 -11.38
CA ALA A 402 18.59 3.20 -11.97
C ALA A 402 17.19 2.90 -12.53
N THR A 403 16.27 3.83 -12.37
CA THR A 403 14.93 3.79 -13.01
C THR A 403 14.85 4.88 -14.06
N ASP A 404 14.45 4.55 -15.29
CA ASP A 404 14.25 5.55 -16.35
C ASP A 404 12.95 6.36 -16.14
N LEU A 405 12.60 7.21 -17.11
CA LEU A 405 11.38 8.03 -17.07
C LEU A 405 10.09 7.21 -17.31
N ASP A 406 10.22 6.02 -17.90
CA ASP A 406 9.10 5.11 -18.20
C ASP A 406 8.87 4.09 -17.07
N GLY A 407 9.70 4.13 -16.02
CA GLY A 407 9.58 3.27 -14.84
C GLY A 407 10.31 1.93 -14.97
N LEU A 408 11.12 1.74 -16.01
CA LEU A 408 11.95 0.53 -16.18
C LEU A 408 13.23 0.66 -15.35
N THR A 409 13.68 -0.44 -14.77
CA THR A 409 14.89 -0.46 -13.94
C THR A 409 16.04 -1.18 -14.63
N GLN A 410 17.27 -0.69 -14.40
CA GLN A 410 18.50 -1.34 -14.83
C GLN A 410 19.53 -1.30 -13.69
N GLY A 411 20.22 -2.42 -13.47
CA GLY A 411 21.22 -2.56 -12.41
C GLY A 411 22.64 -2.72 -12.94
N THR A 412 23.63 -2.15 -12.24
CA THR A 412 25.05 -2.40 -12.49
C THR A 412 25.81 -2.63 -11.19
N VAL A 413 26.86 -3.44 -11.25
CA VAL A 413 27.64 -3.85 -10.07
C VAL A 413 29.10 -3.45 -10.24
N ARG A 414 29.70 -2.92 -9.17
CA ARG A 414 31.14 -2.65 -9.08
C ARG A 414 31.66 -3.14 -7.74
N SER A 415 32.94 -3.49 -7.69
CA SER A 415 33.61 -3.83 -6.43
C SER A 415 34.88 -3.02 -6.26
N ALA A 416 35.22 -2.67 -5.02
CA ALA A 416 36.47 -2.01 -4.68
C ALA A 416 37.01 -2.54 -3.35
N PRO A 417 38.32 -2.81 -3.22
CA PRO A 417 38.92 -3.06 -1.92
C PRO A 417 38.89 -1.78 -1.08
N VAL A 418 38.79 -1.92 0.23
CA VAL A 418 38.88 -0.80 1.16
C VAL A 418 39.75 -1.20 2.34
N LYS A 419 40.62 -0.27 2.78
CA LYS A 419 41.56 -0.51 3.87
C LYS A 419 41.79 0.75 4.69
N LYS A 420 42.00 0.57 5.98
CA LYS A 420 42.48 1.59 6.90
C LYS A 420 43.96 1.83 6.65
N LEU A 421 44.29 3.03 6.19
CA LEU A 421 45.67 3.42 5.88
C LEU A 421 46.41 3.95 7.12
N GLN A 422 45.64 4.41 8.11
CA GLN A 422 46.10 5.09 9.30
C GLN A 422 46.29 4.09 10.44
N ARG A 423 47.31 4.29 11.26
CA ARG A 423 47.53 3.47 12.47
C ARG A 423 46.78 4.03 13.68
N GLY A 424 46.53 5.33 13.67
CA GLY A 424 45.80 6.02 14.72
C GLY A 424 44.29 5.97 14.54
N ASP A 425 43.58 6.32 15.60
CA ASP A 425 42.13 6.46 15.63
C ASP A 425 41.72 7.88 16.00
N LEU A 426 40.57 8.32 15.51
CA LEU A 426 39.95 9.55 15.94
C LEU A 426 38.46 9.30 16.21
N TYR A 427 38.03 9.54 17.45
CA TYR A 427 36.67 9.34 17.93
C TYR A 427 36.05 10.68 18.29
N VAL A 428 34.81 10.89 17.87
CA VAL A 428 34.03 12.09 18.18
C VAL A 428 32.94 11.68 19.17
N THR A 429 33.09 12.09 20.43
CA THR A 429 32.15 11.75 21.49
C THR A 429 31.10 12.85 21.61
N TYR A 430 29.87 12.53 21.24
CA TYR A 430 28.71 13.37 21.50
C TYR A 430 27.56 12.51 22.00
N GLU A 431 26.93 12.91 23.10
CA GLU A 431 25.85 12.14 23.68
C GLU A 431 24.57 12.29 22.84
N GLY A 432 24.09 11.21 22.23
CA GLY A 432 22.79 11.11 21.58
C GLY A 432 22.75 11.56 20.12
N ALA A 433 22.06 12.67 19.82
CA ALA A 433 21.81 13.13 18.44
C ALA A 433 23.05 13.81 17.85
N PRO A 434 23.23 13.90 16.52
CA PRO A 434 24.34 14.63 15.92
C PRO A 434 24.42 16.09 16.41
N PRO A 435 25.62 16.60 16.74
CA PRO A 435 25.81 17.98 17.17
C PRO A 435 25.37 18.96 16.07
N PRO A 436 24.64 20.04 16.40
CA PRO A 436 24.32 21.10 15.43
C PRO A 436 25.59 21.85 14.98
N PRO A 437 25.54 22.62 13.87
CA PRO A 437 26.64 23.49 13.46
C PRO A 437 26.99 24.49 14.56
N SER A 438 28.28 24.66 14.85
CA SER A 438 28.71 25.56 15.93
C SER A 438 28.45 27.03 15.64
N SER A 439 28.35 27.43 14.36
CA SER A 439 27.85 28.76 13.98
C SER A 439 26.44 29.03 14.49
N VAL A 440 25.63 27.98 14.72
CA VAL A 440 24.29 28.08 15.27
C VAL A 440 24.30 27.98 16.81
N SER A 441 24.94 26.98 17.40
CA SER A 441 24.80 26.66 18.84
C SER A 441 25.96 27.10 19.74
N ASN A 442 27.14 27.42 19.18
CA ASN A 442 28.43 27.49 19.88
C ASN A 442 28.85 26.19 20.62
N GLU A 443 28.15 25.08 20.43
CA GLU A 443 28.53 23.81 21.04
C GLU A 443 29.81 23.27 20.39
N LYS A 444 30.73 22.79 21.23
CA LYS A 444 31.93 22.08 20.81
C LYS A 444 31.78 20.60 21.16
N VAL A 445 32.44 19.76 20.39
CA VAL A 445 32.36 18.31 20.51
C VAL A 445 33.68 17.77 21.01
N ARG A 446 33.62 16.95 22.06
CA ARG A 446 34.82 16.32 22.60
C ARG A 446 35.34 15.28 21.61
N THR A 447 36.57 15.45 21.18
CA THR A 447 37.23 14.55 20.22
C THR A 447 38.45 13.93 20.89
N THR A 448 38.59 12.61 20.74
CA THR A 448 39.74 11.83 21.20
C THR A 448 40.53 11.37 19.99
N VAL A 449 41.82 11.69 19.94
CA VAL A 449 42.74 11.15 18.92
C VAL A 449 43.76 10.25 19.59
N ILE A 450 43.96 9.05 19.05
CA ILE A 450 44.92 8.05 19.53
C ILE A 450 45.94 7.84 18.42
N LEU A 451 47.16 8.35 18.58
CA LEU A 451 48.22 8.22 17.57
C LEU A 451 49.13 7.03 17.89
N ARG A 452 49.45 6.20 16.88
CA ARG A 452 50.23 4.95 17.04
C ARG A 452 51.42 4.87 16.08
N GLU A 453 52.07 5.99 15.78
CA GLU A 453 53.25 5.99 14.93
C GLU A 453 54.48 5.46 15.65
N GLN A 454 55.46 4.93 14.91
CA GLN A 454 56.73 4.48 15.48
C GLN A 454 57.74 5.63 15.66
N SER A 455 57.56 6.73 14.94
CA SER A 455 58.45 7.89 15.02
C SER A 455 58.15 8.69 16.28
N THR A 456 59.19 9.07 17.02
CA THR A 456 59.11 9.98 18.17
C THR A 456 59.41 11.43 17.78
N THR A 457 59.72 11.70 16.51
CA THR A 457 59.97 13.06 16.03
C THR A 457 58.68 13.90 16.14
N PRO A 458 58.69 15.03 16.87
CA PRO A 458 57.53 15.91 16.95
C PRO A 458 57.17 16.48 15.58
N VAL A 459 55.88 16.46 15.23
CA VAL A 459 55.35 17.00 13.98
C VAL A 459 54.19 17.95 14.28
N LYS A 460 54.05 19.04 13.52
CA LYS A 460 52.87 19.93 13.61
C LYS A 460 51.68 19.25 12.94
N LEU A 461 50.63 19.01 13.70
CA LEU A 461 49.44 18.30 13.24
C LEU A 461 48.25 19.25 13.15
N ASN A 462 47.46 19.10 12.10
CA ASN A 462 46.19 19.80 11.89
C ASN A 462 45.04 18.78 11.85
N VAL A 463 43.88 19.19 12.33
CA VAL A 463 42.61 18.48 12.19
C VAL A 463 41.87 19.06 10.98
N ASN A 464 41.92 18.33 9.88
CA ASN A 464 41.26 18.67 8.63
C ASN A 464 39.85 18.09 8.60
N THR A 465 38.87 18.91 8.27
CA THR A 465 37.49 18.49 8.02
C THR A 465 37.31 18.34 6.53
N ILE A 466 36.98 17.13 6.08
CA ILE A 466 36.96 16.77 4.67
C ILE A 466 35.51 16.47 4.24
N SER A 467 35.08 17.15 3.18
CA SER A 467 33.83 16.89 2.46
C SER A 467 34.15 16.47 1.03
N GLY A 468 33.80 15.24 0.66
CA GLY A 468 34.28 14.64 -0.59
C GLY A 468 35.81 14.55 -0.60
N GLN A 469 36.45 15.19 -1.58
CA GLN A 469 37.91 15.30 -1.71
C GLN A 469 38.48 16.63 -1.19
N ARG A 470 37.64 17.56 -0.72
CA ARG A 470 38.07 18.91 -0.35
C ARG A 470 38.17 19.05 1.16
N VAL A 471 39.28 19.61 1.62
CA VAL A 471 39.40 20.13 2.99
C VAL A 471 38.59 21.42 3.05
N ILE A 472 37.54 21.43 3.86
CA ILE A 472 36.66 22.59 4.06
C ILE A 472 37.03 23.41 5.30
N LYS A 473 37.74 22.79 6.24
CA LYS A 473 38.20 23.43 7.48
C LYS A 473 39.48 22.76 7.97
N SER A 474 40.41 23.53 8.53
CA SER A 474 41.66 23.04 9.11
C SER A 474 41.96 23.80 10.40
N ASP A 475 41.98 23.10 11.53
CA ASP A 475 42.35 23.66 12.83
C ASP A 475 43.66 23.01 13.33
N PRO A 476 44.61 23.76 13.91
CA PRO A 476 45.79 23.14 14.51
C PRO A 476 45.36 22.25 15.69
N LEU A 477 45.89 21.02 15.76
CA LEU A 477 45.61 20.12 16.88
C LEU A 477 46.19 20.66 18.18
N GLU A 478 47.44 21.15 18.13
CA GLU A 478 48.14 21.87 19.19
C GLU A 478 48.96 23.03 18.58
N PRO A 479 49.30 24.07 19.37
CA PRO A 479 50.16 25.16 18.91
C PRO A 479 51.59 24.71 18.55
N ASP A 480 52.07 23.69 19.26
CA ASP A 480 53.42 23.15 19.17
C ASP A 480 53.47 21.80 18.45
N ALA A 481 54.67 21.29 18.18
CA ALA A 481 54.84 19.98 17.54
C ALA A 481 54.46 18.84 18.51
N THR A 482 53.65 17.90 18.04
CA THR A 482 53.14 16.77 18.84
C THR A 482 53.92 15.49 18.53
N VAL A 483 54.23 14.70 19.56
CA VAL A 483 54.79 13.35 19.38
C VAL A 483 53.66 12.39 18.96
N PRO A 484 53.75 11.71 17.80
CA PRO A 484 52.64 10.96 17.22
C PRO A 484 52.44 9.55 17.83
N THR A 485 52.63 9.40 19.14
CA THR A 485 52.54 8.12 19.89
C THR A 485 51.50 8.13 21.00
N LEU A 486 50.62 9.14 21.04
CA LEU A 486 49.93 9.48 22.27
C LEU A 486 48.44 9.80 22.09
N THR A 487 47.65 9.53 23.13
CA THR A 487 46.22 9.83 23.22
C THR A 487 45.99 11.28 23.65
N ARG A 488 45.26 12.04 22.83
CA ARG A 488 44.93 13.44 23.07
C ARG A 488 43.43 13.65 23.04
N PHE A 489 42.99 14.63 23.81
CA PHE A 489 41.60 15.04 23.86
C PHE A 489 41.51 16.54 23.60
N PHE A 490 40.62 16.96 22.71
CA PHE A 490 40.40 18.35 22.37
C PHE A 490 38.93 18.61 22.07
N ASP A 491 38.52 19.87 22.14
CA ASP A 491 37.15 20.28 21.85
C ASP A 491 37.09 20.81 20.43
N TYR A 492 36.59 19.99 19.52
CA TYR A 492 36.42 20.33 18.11
C TYR A 492 35.20 21.22 17.92
N ASN A 493 35.31 22.22 17.04
CA ASN A 493 34.24 23.15 16.72
C ASN A 493 33.62 22.74 15.37
N PRO A 494 32.48 22.01 15.31
CA PRO A 494 31.81 21.64 14.06
C PRO A 494 31.14 22.84 13.37
N ASP A 495 31.94 23.84 13.00
CA ASP A 495 31.49 25.01 12.24
C ASP A 495 31.52 24.71 10.73
N VAL A 496 30.70 23.74 10.35
CA VAL A 496 30.47 23.31 8.96
C VAL A 496 28.97 23.10 8.76
N PRO A 497 28.45 23.16 7.51
CA PRO A 497 27.05 22.88 7.25
C PRO A 497 26.60 21.51 7.77
N PRO A 498 25.30 21.25 7.92
CA PRO A 498 24.78 19.92 8.24
C PRO A 498 25.22 18.87 7.21
N GLY A 499 25.63 17.70 7.69
CA GLY A 499 26.11 16.61 6.83
C GLY A 499 27.11 15.69 7.52
N THR A 500 27.59 14.70 6.80
CA THR A 500 28.62 13.76 7.27
C THR A 500 29.98 14.12 6.68
N TYR A 501 31.01 14.16 7.53
CA TYR A 501 32.36 14.58 7.20
C TYR A 501 33.39 13.60 7.77
N VAL A 502 34.59 13.62 7.19
CA VAL A 502 35.75 12.93 7.77
C VAL A 502 36.63 13.97 8.45
N LEU A 503 36.91 13.76 9.73
CA LEU A 503 37.98 14.46 10.44
C LEU A 503 39.27 13.67 10.24
N SER A 504 40.31 14.36 9.80
CA SER A 504 41.60 13.78 9.46
C SER A 504 42.71 14.51 10.17
N VAL A 505 43.57 13.79 10.88
CA VAL A 505 44.76 14.37 11.53
C VAL A 505 45.94 14.22 10.60
N GLU A 506 46.42 15.33 10.06
CA GLU A 506 47.44 15.38 9.01
C GLU A 506 48.58 16.32 9.39
N ASP A 507 49.79 16.03 8.90
CA ASP A 507 50.91 16.96 8.95
C ASP A 507 50.95 17.92 7.75
N SER A 508 51.90 18.85 7.74
CA SER A 508 52.10 19.78 6.61
C SER A 508 52.54 19.08 5.31
N GLY A 509 52.97 17.82 5.37
CA GLY A 509 53.33 17.00 4.21
C GLY A 509 52.14 16.20 3.64
N GLY A 510 50.96 16.28 4.26
CA GLY A 510 49.77 15.53 3.87
C GLY A 510 49.77 14.08 4.34
N LYS A 511 50.68 13.67 5.24
CA LYS A 511 50.62 12.35 5.84
C LYS A 511 49.46 12.31 6.83
N GLN A 512 48.55 11.36 6.64
CA GLN A 512 47.41 11.13 7.52
C GLN A 512 47.79 10.17 8.66
N TYR A 513 47.58 10.59 9.90
CA TYR A 513 47.94 9.86 11.12
C TYR A 513 46.75 9.15 11.76
N ALA A 514 45.58 9.78 11.72
CA ALA A 514 44.32 9.27 12.24
C ALA A 514 43.16 9.85 11.43
N ALA A 515 42.05 9.14 11.35
CA ALA A 515 40.85 9.61 10.67
C ALA A 515 39.61 9.12 11.42
N GLY A 516 38.57 9.95 11.48
CA GLY A 516 37.33 9.64 12.17
C GLY A 516 36.11 10.26 11.50
N LEU A 517 34.95 9.66 11.73
CA LEU A 517 33.69 10.16 11.20
C LEU A 517 33.06 11.20 12.14
N ILE A 518 32.56 12.30 11.59
CA ILE A 518 31.66 13.23 12.29
C ILE A 518 30.41 13.45 11.46
N THR A 519 29.24 13.41 12.11
CA THR A 519 27.98 13.86 11.51
C THR A 519 27.54 15.11 12.23
N VAL A 520 27.30 16.18 11.48
CA VAL A 520 26.75 17.44 11.96
C VAL A 520 25.26 17.45 11.65
N GLY A 521 24.44 17.56 12.68
CA GLY A 521 22.99 17.51 12.59
C GLY A 521 22.41 18.72 11.91
N ASP A 522 21.29 18.54 11.23
CA ASP A 522 20.51 19.66 10.71
C ASP A 522 19.67 20.31 11.83
N ILE A 523 19.30 21.57 11.65
CA ILE A 523 18.41 22.28 12.57
C ILE A 523 16.97 22.14 12.10
N ASP A 524 16.17 21.51 12.95
CA ASP A 524 14.74 21.41 12.81
C ASP A 524 14.04 22.53 13.58
N ILE A 525 13.04 23.13 12.95
CA ILE A 525 12.20 24.15 13.57
C ILE A 525 10.78 23.61 13.59
N ILE A 526 10.30 23.29 14.79
CA ILE A 526 9.04 22.57 14.98
C ILE A 526 8.05 23.53 15.65
N PRO A 527 6.84 23.74 15.08
CA PRO A 527 5.82 24.54 15.75
C PRO A 527 5.37 23.84 17.03
N THR A 528 5.52 24.52 18.17
CA THR A 528 5.11 24.01 19.50
C THR A 528 3.78 24.57 19.96
N SER A 529 3.43 25.79 19.53
CA SER A 529 2.14 26.41 19.78
C SER A 529 1.74 27.30 18.60
N ILE A 530 0.51 27.14 18.11
CA ILE A 530 -0.03 27.91 16.99
C ILE A 530 -1.39 28.47 17.42
N ASP A 531 -1.47 29.78 17.63
CA ASP A 531 -2.73 30.48 17.90
C ASP A 531 -2.98 31.58 16.86
N TRP A 532 -3.68 31.21 15.80
CA TRP A 532 -4.09 32.14 14.72
C TRP A 532 -4.97 33.29 15.21
N LYS A 533 -5.69 33.13 16.33
CA LYS A 533 -6.64 34.14 16.83
C LYS A 533 -5.91 35.25 17.59
N SER A 534 -4.95 34.89 18.44
CA SER A 534 -4.12 35.86 19.14
C SER A 534 -2.93 36.34 18.29
N GLY A 535 -2.58 35.61 17.23
CA GLY A 535 -1.38 35.85 16.43
C GLY A 535 -0.10 35.35 17.12
N ALA A 536 -0.21 34.55 18.19
CA ALA A 536 0.93 34.02 18.93
C ALA A 536 1.39 32.67 18.35
N PHE A 537 2.64 32.62 17.91
CA PHE A 537 3.28 31.43 17.36
C PHE A 537 4.55 31.14 18.13
N THR A 538 4.72 29.89 18.58
CA THR A 538 5.93 29.43 19.25
C THR A 538 6.53 28.29 18.45
N PHE A 539 7.84 28.38 18.19
CA PHE A 539 8.61 27.37 17.48
C PHE A 539 9.76 26.88 18.36
N GLY A 540 9.90 25.57 18.52
CA GLY A 540 11.05 24.95 19.16
C GLY A 540 12.18 24.71 18.16
N ILE A 541 13.42 24.86 18.61
CA ILE A 541 14.62 24.60 17.81
C ILE A 541 15.25 23.29 18.31
N SER A 542 15.50 22.36 17.41
CA SER A 542 16.12 21.07 17.75
C SER A 542 17.11 20.58 16.68
N SER A 543 18.05 19.72 17.07
CA SER A 543 18.92 18.96 16.16
C SER A 543 18.77 17.48 16.48
N GLY A 544 18.33 16.68 15.51
CA GLY A 544 18.08 15.25 15.70
C GLY A 544 17.15 14.94 16.88
N GLY A 545 16.14 15.79 17.09
CA GLY A 545 15.15 15.68 18.16
C GLY A 545 15.59 16.20 19.54
N LYS A 546 16.83 16.65 19.72
CA LYS A 546 17.28 17.29 20.97
C LYS A 546 17.15 18.81 20.87
N PRO A 547 16.61 19.51 21.91
CA PRO A 547 16.54 20.97 21.91
C PRO A 547 17.93 21.60 21.79
N VAL A 548 18.06 22.62 20.92
CA VAL A 548 19.31 23.36 20.69
C VAL A 548 19.09 24.84 21.03
N THR A 549 20.06 25.46 21.69
CA THR A 549 20.04 26.91 21.95
C THR A 549 20.78 27.64 20.83
N ALA A 550 20.06 28.35 19.97
CA ALA A 550 20.65 29.12 18.89
C ALA A 550 21.24 30.45 19.39
N ARG A 551 22.45 30.79 18.97
CA ARG A 551 23.16 32.04 19.33
C ARG A 551 22.39 33.27 18.87
N LYS A 552 21.99 33.28 17.60
CA LYS A 552 21.17 34.32 16.98
C LYS A 552 20.25 33.68 15.95
N ILE A 553 18.98 34.03 16.00
CA ILE A 553 17.98 33.63 15.03
C ILE A 553 17.13 34.84 14.66
N THR A 554 16.98 35.08 13.35
CA THR A 554 16.06 36.08 12.82
C THR A 554 14.88 35.35 12.22
N ALA A 555 13.68 35.56 12.76
CA ALA A 555 12.47 34.92 12.30
C ALA A 555 11.52 35.94 11.67
N SER A 556 10.86 35.60 10.57
CA SER A 556 9.91 36.44 9.87
C SER A 556 8.76 35.62 9.31
N VAL A 557 7.64 36.27 8.97
CA VAL A 557 6.45 35.63 8.41
C VAL A 557 6.10 36.32 7.09
N ASP A 558 6.10 35.57 5.99
CA ASP A 558 5.85 36.07 4.63
C ASP A 558 6.79 37.25 4.25
N GLY A 559 8.04 37.21 4.72
CA GLY A 559 9.03 38.29 4.57
C GLY A 559 8.68 39.58 5.33
N LYS A 560 7.67 39.55 6.21
CA LYS A 560 7.21 40.64 7.06
C LYS A 560 7.34 40.26 8.54
N TYR A 561 7.20 41.22 9.44
CA TYR A 561 7.20 40.98 10.90
C TYR A 561 8.45 40.24 11.41
N ALA A 562 9.64 40.77 11.08
CA ALA A 562 10.90 40.19 11.51
C ALA A 562 11.18 40.46 13.00
N GLY A 563 11.59 39.42 13.73
CA GLY A 563 12.11 39.49 15.10
C GLY A 563 13.50 38.86 15.19
N GLU A 564 14.38 39.47 15.97
CA GLU A 564 15.70 38.89 16.29
C GLU A 564 15.69 38.34 17.71
N PHE A 565 16.16 37.10 17.87
CA PHE A 565 16.26 36.42 19.16
C PHE A 565 17.70 35.95 19.36
N SER A 566 18.22 36.13 20.58
CA SER A 566 19.58 35.70 20.96
C SER A 566 19.51 34.64 22.06
N LEU A 567 20.39 33.64 21.98
CA LEU A 567 20.46 32.52 22.94
C LEU A 567 19.10 31.85 23.20
N ALA A 568 18.36 31.58 22.12
CA ALA A 568 16.99 31.10 22.18
C ALA A 568 16.91 29.61 21.80
N SER A 569 16.23 28.81 22.63
CA SER A 569 15.83 27.43 22.30
C SER A 569 14.40 27.35 21.73
N SER A 570 13.66 28.45 21.82
CA SER A 570 12.37 28.63 21.18
C SER A 570 12.19 30.07 20.71
N VAL A 571 11.45 30.24 19.63
CA VAL A 571 11.12 31.54 19.04
C VAL A 571 9.64 31.81 19.25
N GLN A 572 9.31 32.94 19.86
CA GLN A 572 7.93 33.41 20.04
C GLN A 572 7.69 34.62 19.14
N LEU A 573 6.84 34.45 18.13
CA LEU A 573 6.41 35.50 17.23
C LEU A 573 4.97 35.91 17.55
N ASN A 574 4.73 37.21 17.62
CA ASN A 574 3.39 37.76 17.75
C ASN A 574 3.05 38.57 16.49
N VAL A 575 2.22 37.99 15.62
CA VAL A 575 1.85 38.55 14.32
C VAL A 575 0.33 38.71 14.26
N PRO A 576 -0.21 39.88 14.65
CA PRO A 576 -1.64 40.11 14.63
C PRO A 576 -2.17 40.24 13.19
N ASN A 577 -3.41 39.80 12.97
CA ASN A 577 -4.19 40.00 11.72
C ASN A 577 -3.68 39.27 10.46
N LEU A 578 -3.14 38.05 10.59
CA LEU A 578 -2.87 37.20 9.42
C LEU A 578 -4.17 36.81 8.70
N GLN A 579 -4.18 36.95 7.37
CA GLN A 579 -5.34 36.58 6.54
C GLN A 579 -5.41 35.06 6.35
N PRO A 580 -6.59 34.44 6.21
CA PRO A 580 -6.67 33.01 5.92
C PRO A 580 -5.91 32.64 4.64
N GLY A 581 -5.06 31.62 4.73
CA GLY A 581 -4.17 31.22 3.65
C GLY A 581 -2.95 30.47 4.16
N THR A 582 -2.03 30.19 3.25
CA THR A 582 -0.76 29.56 3.59
C THR A 582 0.30 30.62 3.88
N HIS A 583 0.94 30.51 5.04
CA HIS A 583 1.98 31.43 5.49
C HIS A 583 3.31 30.69 5.60
N VAL A 584 4.40 31.38 5.24
CA VAL A 584 5.76 30.85 5.33
C VAL A 584 6.50 31.58 6.45
N PHE A 585 6.84 30.84 7.49
CA PHE A 585 7.67 31.31 8.60
C PHE A 585 9.12 31.02 8.25
N SER A 586 9.90 32.05 7.97
CA SER A 586 11.31 31.94 7.57
C SER A 586 12.22 32.27 8.74
N PHE A 587 13.18 31.39 9.01
CA PHE A 587 14.13 31.48 10.11
C PHE A 587 15.54 31.47 9.55
N GLN A 588 16.29 32.54 9.80
CA GLN A 588 17.70 32.66 9.47
C GLN A 588 18.56 32.35 10.71
N LEU A 589 19.36 31.28 10.64
CA LEU A 589 20.32 30.86 11.67
C LEU A 589 21.72 30.85 11.08
N ALA A 590 22.54 31.84 11.41
CA ALA A 590 23.82 32.06 10.75
C ALA A 590 23.66 32.08 9.22
N ASP A 591 24.33 31.18 8.50
CA ASP A 591 24.24 31.06 7.03
C ASP A 591 23.10 30.14 6.56
N MET A 592 22.31 29.58 7.48
CA MET A 592 21.21 28.66 7.16
C MET A 592 19.86 29.38 7.15
N GLN A 593 19.02 29.06 6.18
CA GLN A 593 17.61 29.48 6.14
C GLN A 593 16.70 28.24 6.24
N LYS A 594 15.71 28.30 7.13
CA LYS A 594 14.69 27.26 7.31
C LYS A 594 13.31 27.88 7.19
N ASP A 595 12.44 27.26 6.39
CA ASP A 595 11.08 27.72 6.17
C ASP A 595 10.10 26.69 6.74
N VAL A 596 9.14 27.16 7.55
CA VAL A 596 8.04 26.37 8.09
C VAL A 596 6.74 26.90 7.50
N GLN A 597 6.08 26.08 6.69
CA GLN A 597 4.83 26.43 6.04
C GLN A 597 3.65 26.01 6.93
N LEU A 598 2.81 26.97 7.33
CA LEU A 598 1.60 26.72 8.12
C LEU A 598 0.36 27.21 7.36
N GLU A 599 -0.71 26.43 7.39
CA GLU A 599 -1.97 26.78 6.74
C GLU A 599 -3.00 27.28 7.75
N TYR A 600 -3.46 28.52 7.56
CA TYR A 600 -4.56 29.09 8.33
C TYR A 600 -5.89 28.88 7.59
N SER A 601 -6.58 27.79 7.91
CA SER A 601 -7.95 27.58 7.45
C SER A 601 -8.94 28.24 8.42
N ARG A 602 -9.52 29.39 8.05
CA ARG A 602 -10.68 29.92 8.77
C ARG A 602 -11.91 29.08 8.42
N SER A 603 -12.61 28.59 9.44
CA SER A 603 -13.94 28.01 9.27
C SER A 603 -14.85 29.07 8.65
N ARG A 604 -15.18 28.89 7.37
CA ARG A 604 -16.08 29.79 6.65
C ARG A 604 -17.44 29.70 7.30
N ALA A 605 -18.04 30.84 7.60
CA ALA A 605 -19.41 30.82 8.10
C ALA A 605 -20.32 30.23 7.02
N PHE A 606 -21.41 29.57 7.41
CA PHE A 606 -22.28 28.90 6.42
C PHE A 606 -22.81 29.88 5.35
N TYR A 607 -23.00 31.16 5.71
CA TYR A 607 -23.46 32.22 4.80
C TYR A 607 -22.37 32.73 3.83
N GLU A 608 -21.11 32.36 4.01
CA GLU A 608 -20.02 32.67 3.07
C GLU A 608 -19.88 31.58 2.00
N ASN A 609 -20.58 30.45 2.14
CA ASN A 609 -20.59 29.41 1.13
C ASN A 609 -21.52 29.83 -0.03
N PRO A 610 -21.01 30.02 -1.26
CA PRO A 610 -21.82 30.44 -2.40
C PRO A 610 -22.95 29.44 -2.71
N LEU A 611 -22.76 28.17 -2.39
CA LEU A 611 -23.79 27.14 -2.51
C LEU A 611 -24.90 27.31 -1.47
N ALA A 612 -24.57 27.72 -0.25
CA ALA A 612 -25.58 28.01 0.78
C ALA A 612 -26.36 29.29 0.46
N ILE A 613 -25.69 30.33 -0.04
CA ILE A 613 -26.35 31.55 -0.56
C ILE A 613 -27.27 31.17 -1.73
N PHE A 614 -26.77 30.39 -2.69
CA PHE A 614 -27.55 29.92 -3.84
C PHE A 614 -28.78 29.11 -3.41
N LEU A 615 -28.62 28.14 -2.51
CA LEU A 615 -29.73 27.35 -1.97
C LEU A 615 -30.72 28.22 -1.20
N GLY A 616 -30.25 29.23 -0.46
CA GLY A 616 -31.09 30.23 0.20
C GLY A 616 -31.92 31.05 -0.79
N ILE A 617 -31.29 31.53 -1.87
CA ILE A 617 -31.97 32.26 -2.95
C ILE A 617 -32.97 31.33 -3.66
N LEU A 618 -32.58 30.10 -3.97
CA LEU A 618 -33.44 29.11 -4.63
C LEU A 618 -34.65 28.77 -3.76
N ALA A 619 -34.45 28.56 -2.46
CA ALA A 619 -35.53 28.34 -1.51
C ALA A 619 -36.48 29.53 -1.46
N LEU A 620 -35.96 30.76 -1.47
CA LEU A 620 -36.75 32.00 -1.49
C LEU A 620 -37.54 32.16 -2.79
N VAL A 621 -36.96 31.79 -3.94
CA VAL A 621 -37.64 31.77 -5.25
C VAL A 621 -38.75 30.72 -5.27
N ILE A 622 -38.48 29.49 -4.84
CA ILE A 622 -39.48 28.42 -4.76
C ILE A 622 -40.62 28.81 -3.80
N PHE A 623 -40.29 29.39 -2.65
CA PHE A 623 -41.27 29.85 -1.68
C PHE A 623 -42.14 30.98 -2.24
N SER A 624 -41.52 31.96 -2.92
CA SER A 624 -42.24 33.05 -3.57
C SER A 624 -43.16 32.55 -4.68
N ILE A 625 -42.68 31.64 -5.52
CA ILE A 625 -43.48 30.98 -6.56
C ILE A 625 -44.64 30.19 -5.91
N GLY A 626 -44.38 29.43 -4.85
CA GLY A 626 -45.40 28.67 -4.13
C GLY A 626 -46.46 29.56 -3.44
N TYR A 627 -46.04 30.72 -2.92
CA TYR A 627 -46.94 31.69 -2.30
C TYR A 627 -47.84 32.38 -3.34
N PHE A 628 -47.28 32.80 -4.49
CA PHE A 628 -48.04 33.46 -5.55
C PHE A 628 -48.87 32.51 -6.43
N LEU A 629 -48.43 31.25 -6.59
CA LEU A 629 -49.20 30.19 -7.27
C LEU A 629 -50.13 29.44 -6.32
N ARG A 630 -50.30 29.91 -5.07
CA ARG A 630 -51.30 29.37 -4.16
C ARG A 630 -52.67 29.62 -4.78
N LEU A 631 -53.21 28.57 -5.41
CA LEU A 631 -54.58 28.56 -5.92
C LEU A 631 -55.52 28.96 -4.77
N PRO A 632 -56.49 29.88 -5.00
CA PRO A 632 -57.50 30.18 -3.99
C PRO A 632 -58.20 28.88 -3.61
N ASP A 633 -58.41 28.68 -2.31
CA ASP A 633 -58.98 27.45 -1.77
C ASP A 633 -60.28 27.14 -2.51
N LYS A 634 -60.21 26.14 -3.39
CA LYS A 634 -61.37 25.65 -4.11
C LYS A 634 -62.25 24.93 -3.10
N VAL A 635 -63.50 25.35 -2.99
CA VAL A 635 -64.54 24.54 -2.35
C VAL A 635 -64.53 23.18 -3.04
N VAL A 636 -64.10 22.16 -2.30
CA VAL A 636 -63.95 20.81 -2.81
C VAL A 636 -65.35 20.23 -2.94
N PHE A 637 -65.91 20.24 -4.14
CA PHE A 637 -66.99 19.31 -4.46
C PHE A 637 -66.36 17.95 -4.68
N GLY A 638 -66.77 16.97 -3.88
CA GLY A 638 -66.39 15.58 -4.07
C GLY A 638 -66.92 15.10 -5.42
N LEU A 639 -66.01 14.85 -6.35
CA LEU A 639 -66.32 14.02 -7.50
C LEU A 639 -66.38 12.60 -6.97
N ASP A 640 -67.58 12.03 -6.90
CA ASP A 640 -67.80 10.62 -6.64
C ASP A 640 -67.26 9.83 -7.83
N VAL A 641 -65.95 9.61 -7.82
CA VAL A 641 -65.31 8.59 -8.64
C VAL A 641 -65.80 7.28 -8.03
N PRO A 642 -66.46 6.38 -8.78
CA PRO A 642 -66.72 5.05 -8.23
C PRO A 642 -65.38 4.53 -7.76
N ASP A 643 -65.26 4.34 -6.44
CA ASP A 643 -64.04 3.91 -5.80
C ASP A 643 -63.45 2.80 -6.67
N PHE A 644 -62.26 3.00 -7.23
CA PHE A 644 -61.40 1.85 -7.46
C PHE A 644 -61.45 1.12 -6.13
N PRO A 645 -61.95 -0.13 -6.07
CA PRO A 645 -62.35 -0.76 -4.82
C PRO A 645 -61.23 -0.47 -3.85
N PRO A 646 -61.49 0.30 -2.76
CA PRO A 646 -60.40 0.78 -1.92
C PRO A 646 -59.58 -0.46 -1.64
N LEU A 647 -58.27 -0.45 -1.94
CA LEU A 647 -57.39 -1.48 -1.41
C LEU A 647 -57.67 -1.39 0.08
N SER A 648 -58.49 -2.32 0.57
CA SER A 648 -59.23 -2.12 1.79
C SER A 648 -58.17 -2.13 2.87
N ALA A 649 -57.67 -0.96 3.21
CA ALA A 649 -56.63 -0.78 4.21
C ALA A 649 -57.37 -0.90 5.53
N ILE A 650 -57.68 -2.15 5.87
CA ILE A 650 -58.26 -2.50 7.15
C ILE A 650 -57.18 -2.14 8.17
N LYS A 651 -57.47 -1.15 9.02
CA LYS A 651 -56.63 -0.84 10.16
C LYS A 651 -56.75 -2.01 11.14
N ILE A 652 -55.79 -2.92 11.08
CA ILE A 652 -55.74 -4.08 11.98
C ILE A 652 -55.00 -3.66 13.25
N PRO A 653 -55.67 -3.57 14.41
CA PRO A 653 -54.99 -3.25 15.66
C PRO A 653 -54.16 -4.45 16.11
N VAL A 654 -52.83 -4.34 16.05
CA VAL A 654 -51.90 -5.36 16.57
C VAL A 654 -51.33 -4.86 17.89
N ARG A 655 -51.49 -5.65 18.96
CA ARG A 655 -50.90 -5.32 20.27
C ARG A 655 -49.38 -5.51 20.20
N ARG A 656 -48.65 -4.66 20.93
CA ARG A 656 -47.18 -4.77 21.07
C ARG A 656 -46.74 -6.17 21.51
N SER A 657 -47.41 -6.75 22.51
CA SER A 657 -47.10 -8.10 23.01
C SER A 657 -47.20 -9.15 21.90
N THR A 658 -48.21 -9.06 21.04
CA THR A 658 -48.38 -9.97 19.90
C THR A 658 -47.22 -9.89 18.91
N VAL A 659 -46.65 -8.71 18.67
CA VAL A 659 -45.47 -8.57 17.80
C VAL A 659 -44.23 -9.15 18.46
N LEU A 660 -44.03 -8.94 19.77
CA LEU A 660 -42.89 -9.51 20.49
C LEU A 660 -43.00 -11.04 20.63
N GLU A 661 -44.19 -11.57 20.91
CA GLU A 661 -44.49 -13.01 20.94
C GLU A 661 -44.27 -13.66 19.58
N MET A 662 -44.52 -12.94 18.49
CA MET A 662 -44.25 -13.44 17.14
C MET A 662 -42.75 -13.67 16.91
N PHE A 663 -41.84 -12.88 17.48
CA PHE A 663 -40.39 -13.17 17.39
C PHE A 663 -40.04 -14.52 18.04
N GLU A 664 -40.62 -14.80 19.20
CA GLU A 664 -40.46 -16.06 19.91
C GLU A 664 -41.12 -17.22 19.15
N GLN A 665 -42.31 -17.00 18.57
CA GLN A 665 -43.00 -18.00 17.76
C GLN A 665 -42.24 -18.34 16.48
N VAL A 666 -41.69 -17.35 15.76
CA VAL A 666 -40.87 -17.59 14.57
C VAL A 666 -39.61 -18.37 14.93
N ASN A 667 -38.94 -18.04 16.04
CA ASN A 667 -37.81 -18.84 16.54
C ASN A 667 -38.23 -20.29 16.81
N LYS A 668 -39.35 -20.49 17.51
CA LYS A 668 -39.91 -21.81 17.80
C LYS A 668 -40.22 -22.59 16.52
N ASP A 669 -40.81 -21.95 15.52
CA ASP A 669 -41.18 -22.57 14.25
C ASP A 669 -39.95 -23.08 13.48
N TYR A 670 -38.84 -22.33 13.53
CA TYR A 670 -37.57 -22.76 12.94
C TYR A 670 -36.71 -23.64 13.86
N SER A 671 -37.22 -23.98 15.06
CA SER A 671 -36.46 -24.68 16.10
C SER A 671 -35.14 -23.97 16.46
N TRP A 672 -35.17 -22.64 16.44
CA TRP A 672 -34.08 -21.77 16.86
C TRP A 672 -34.29 -21.29 18.28
N GLU A 673 -33.19 -20.94 18.92
CA GLU A 673 -33.18 -20.40 20.28
C GLU A 673 -32.52 -19.02 20.24
N ASN A 674 -33.29 -17.98 20.59
CA ASN A 674 -32.82 -16.60 20.68
C ASN A 674 -32.08 -16.09 19.41
N MET A 675 -32.52 -16.52 18.23
CA MET A 675 -31.86 -16.24 16.96
C MET A 675 -32.41 -14.97 16.30
N PRO A 676 -31.56 -14.02 15.89
CA PRO A 676 -31.99 -12.84 15.16
C PRO A 676 -32.71 -13.18 13.85
N LEU A 677 -33.70 -12.36 13.49
CA LEU A 677 -34.60 -12.57 12.36
C LEU A 677 -34.41 -11.50 11.29
N THR A 678 -34.54 -11.93 10.04
CA THR A 678 -34.63 -11.06 8.87
C THR A 678 -36.03 -10.44 8.75
N LEU A 679 -36.13 -9.35 7.99
CA LEU A 679 -37.42 -8.70 7.70
C LEU A 679 -38.44 -9.68 7.09
N ASP A 680 -37.99 -10.55 6.19
CA ASP A 680 -38.85 -11.55 5.53
C ASP A 680 -39.36 -12.64 6.49
N GLU A 681 -38.53 -13.10 7.42
CA GLU A 681 -38.93 -14.06 8.45
C GLU A 681 -40.00 -13.46 9.38
N ILE A 682 -39.84 -12.20 9.75
CA ILE A 682 -40.81 -11.45 10.56
C ILE A 682 -42.12 -11.26 9.79
N LYS A 683 -42.03 -10.88 8.51
CA LYS A 683 -43.18 -10.74 7.60
C LYS A 683 -43.95 -12.07 7.46
N ASN A 684 -43.24 -13.20 7.37
CA ASN A 684 -43.85 -14.53 7.37
C ASN A 684 -44.51 -14.87 8.71
N GLY A 685 -43.97 -14.38 9.83
CA GLY A 685 -44.62 -14.44 11.14
C GLY A 685 -45.97 -13.72 11.16
N PHE A 686 -46.04 -12.51 10.60
CA PHE A 686 -47.30 -11.77 10.47
C PHE A 686 -48.36 -12.51 9.66
N ARG A 687 -47.97 -13.29 8.64
CA ARG A 687 -48.91 -14.12 7.84
C ARG A 687 -49.60 -15.20 8.66
N LYS A 688 -49.03 -15.61 9.79
CA LYS A 688 -49.63 -16.61 10.70
C LYS A 688 -50.64 -15.99 11.66
N LEU A 689 -50.55 -14.68 11.89
CA LEU A 689 -51.54 -13.96 12.66
C LEU A 689 -52.82 -13.83 11.82
N THR A 690 -53.96 -14.13 12.43
CA THR A 690 -55.26 -14.00 11.76
C THR A 690 -56.05 -12.85 12.35
N TYR A 691 -56.72 -12.11 11.48
CA TYR A 691 -57.70 -11.09 11.85
C TYR A 691 -58.99 -11.42 11.10
N ASN A 692 -60.08 -11.65 11.83
CA ASN A 692 -61.36 -12.13 11.28
C ASN A 692 -61.20 -13.40 10.41
N GLY A 693 -60.36 -14.34 10.84
CA GLY A 693 -60.12 -15.61 10.13
C GLY A 693 -59.23 -15.51 8.89
N LYS A 694 -58.73 -14.33 8.52
CA LYS A 694 -57.82 -14.12 7.38
C LYS A 694 -56.39 -13.79 7.84
N PRO A 695 -55.34 -14.29 7.15
CA PRO A 695 -53.96 -13.99 7.49
C PRO A 695 -53.61 -12.51 7.24
N ILE A 696 -52.78 -11.93 8.11
CA ILE A 696 -52.33 -10.53 7.97
C ILE A 696 -51.19 -10.45 6.97
N LEU A 697 -51.42 -9.76 5.84
CA LEU A 697 -50.37 -9.46 4.85
C LEU A 697 -49.82 -8.06 5.10
N ILE A 698 -48.56 -7.97 5.53
CA ILE A 698 -47.85 -6.70 5.78
C ILE A 698 -46.78 -6.47 4.70
N GLY A 699 -46.68 -5.24 4.21
CA GLY A 699 -45.60 -4.81 3.31
C GLY A 699 -44.38 -4.31 4.09
N ASP A 700 -43.22 -4.27 3.42
CA ASP A 700 -41.92 -4.00 4.06
C ASP A 700 -41.89 -2.64 4.77
N TYR A 701 -42.40 -1.60 4.12
CA TYR A 701 -42.52 -0.25 4.70
C TYR A 701 -43.30 -0.20 6.03
N ASN A 702 -44.45 -0.87 6.07
CA ASN A 702 -45.29 -0.87 7.28
C ASN A 702 -44.63 -1.69 8.39
N LEU A 703 -43.95 -2.77 8.03
CA LEU A 703 -43.24 -3.61 8.99
C LEU A 703 -42.05 -2.87 9.61
N GLU A 704 -41.20 -2.25 8.79
CA GLU A 704 -40.08 -1.43 9.25
C GLU A 704 -40.52 -0.31 10.18
N ARG A 705 -41.67 0.33 9.91
CA ARG A 705 -42.22 1.36 10.80
C ARG A 705 -42.63 0.80 12.17
N ILE A 706 -43.18 -0.41 12.21
CA ILE A 706 -43.50 -1.10 13.48
C ILE A 706 -42.21 -1.43 14.23
N LEU A 707 -41.21 -2.00 13.54
CA LEU A 707 -39.93 -2.37 14.12
C LEU A 707 -39.16 -1.15 14.64
N ALA A 708 -39.08 -0.06 13.87
CA ALA A 708 -38.44 1.18 14.29
C ALA A 708 -39.08 1.77 15.56
N LYS A 709 -40.40 1.65 15.71
CA LYS A 709 -41.08 2.05 16.94
C LYS A 709 -40.67 1.16 18.12
N LEU A 710 -40.64 -0.16 17.94
CA LEU A 710 -40.20 -1.10 18.98
C LEU A 710 -38.72 -0.92 19.35
N GLU A 711 -37.88 -0.55 18.38
CA GLU A 711 -36.47 -0.24 18.58
C GLU A 711 -36.30 1.05 19.39
N SER A 712 -37.04 2.10 19.05
CA SER A 712 -37.03 3.37 19.82
C SER A 712 -37.53 3.20 21.26
N GLU A 713 -38.38 2.21 21.50
CA GLU A 713 -38.88 1.82 22.82
C GLU A 713 -37.93 0.86 23.55
N GLY A 714 -36.83 0.43 22.92
CA GLY A 714 -35.81 -0.45 23.50
C GLY A 714 -36.20 -1.94 23.61
N HIS A 715 -37.28 -2.36 22.93
CA HIS A 715 -37.75 -3.74 22.96
C HIS A 715 -37.03 -4.67 21.98
N ILE A 716 -36.51 -4.11 20.90
CA ILE A 716 -35.72 -4.82 19.89
C ILE A 716 -34.44 -4.06 19.59
N THR A 717 -33.42 -4.78 19.15
CA THR A 717 -32.15 -4.25 18.65
C THR A 717 -32.02 -4.61 17.17
N HIS A 718 -31.43 -3.72 16.36
CA HIS A 718 -31.17 -3.96 14.95
C HIS A 718 -29.67 -3.89 14.64
N VAL A 719 -29.08 -5.00 14.19
CA VAL A 719 -27.64 -5.13 13.89
C VAL A 719 -27.44 -6.04 12.67
N LEU A 720 -26.56 -5.66 11.74
CA LEU A 720 -26.24 -6.41 10.51
C LEU A 720 -27.46 -6.77 9.64
N SER A 721 -28.49 -5.92 9.59
CA SER A 721 -29.76 -6.16 8.88
C SER A 721 -30.66 -7.25 9.50
N TYR A 722 -30.39 -7.63 10.75
CA TYR A 722 -31.24 -8.53 11.53
C TYR A 722 -31.85 -7.80 12.71
N TYR A 723 -33.04 -8.24 13.10
CA TYR A 723 -33.78 -7.75 14.26
C TYR A 723 -33.82 -8.84 15.34
N LEU A 724 -33.58 -8.47 16.59
CA LEU A 724 -33.66 -9.39 17.72
C LEU A 724 -34.34 -8.72 18.92
N LEU A 725 -34.92 -9.52 19.81
CA LEU A 725 -35.44 -8.98 21.06
C LEU A 725 -34.29 -8.63 22.01
N THR A 726 -34.31 -7.45 22.62
CA THR A 726 -33.26 -7.00 23.57
C THR A 726 -33.09 -7.99 24.74
N GLN A 727 -34.16 -8.70 25.13
CA GLN A 727 -34.11 -9.71 26.19
C GLN A 727 -33.25 -10.94 25.84
N TRP A 728 -33.04 -11.22 24.56
CA TRP A 728 -32.24 -12.36 24.11
C TRP A 728 -30.76 -12.20 24.43
N GLU A 729 -30.25 -10.97 24.48
CA GLU A 729 -28.87 -10.69 24.90
C GLU A 729 -28.64 -11.16 26.34
N LYS A 730 -29.61 -10.86 27.22
CA LYS A 730 -29.58 -11.30 28.63
C LYS A 730 -29.75 -12.81 28.78
N LYS A 731 -30.68 -13.43 28.03
CA LYS A 731 -30.92 -14.88 28.08
C LYS A 731 -29.73 -15.69 27.57
N SER A 732 -29.06 -15.22 26.52
CA SER A 732 -27.93 -15.91 25.90
C SER A 732 -26.57 -15.56 26.51
N ALA A 733 -26.50 -14.49 27.32
CA ALA A 733 -25.25 -13.89 27.80
C ALA A 733 -24.29 -13.53 26.65
N ARG A 734 -24.84 -13.12 25.50
CA ARG A 734 -24.11 -12.70 24.29
C ARG A 734 -24.63 -11.35 23.81
N SER A 735 -23.76 -10.57 23.19
CA SER A 735 -24.14 -9.27 22.63
C SER A 735 -25.09 -9.44 21.43
N ALA A 736 -25.85 -8.39 21.11
CA ALA A 736 -26.62 -8.34 19.86
C ALA A 736 -25.76 -8.58 18.61
N PHE A 737 -24.53 -8.03 18.58
CA PHE A 737 -23.63 -8.20 17.45
C PHE A 737 -23.21 -9.67 17.29
N TYR A 738 -22.81 -10.34 18.38
CA TYR A 738 -22.42 -11.74 18.37
C TYR A 738 -23.52 -12.65 17.81
N LEU A 739 -24.77 -12.46 18.27
CA LEU A 739 -25.92 -13.23 17.80
C LEU A 739 -26.19 -13.01 16.31
N CYS A 740 -26.11 -11.75 15.84
CA CYS A 740 -26.30 -11.43 14.43
C CYS A 740 -25.16 -11.95 13.55
N ALA A 741 -23.91 -11.87 14.01
CA ALA A 741 -22.75 -12.41 13.32
C ALA A 741 -22.84 -13.93 13.19
N TYR A 742 -23.18 -14.64 14.28
CA TYR A 742 -23.44 -16.08 14.24
C TYR A 742 -24.56 -16.42 13.25
N ARG A 743 -25.66 -15.66 13.26
CA ARG A 743 -26.76 -15.89 12.30
C ARG A 743 -26.31 -15.74 10.85
N ARG A 744 -25.56 -14.67 10.55
CA ARG A 744 -25.00 -14.41 9.22
C ARG A 744 -24.08 -15.54 8.76
N MET A 745 -23.20 -16.01 9.65
CA MET A 745 -22.32 -17.14 9.37
C MET A 745 -23.10 -18.43 9.15
N ARG A 746 -24.11 -18.71 9.97
CA ARG A 746 -25.02 -19.86 9.79
C ARG A 746 -25.66 -19.84 8.41
N ASP A 747 -26.22 -18.70 7.99
CA ASP A 747 -26.84 -18.57 6.66
C ASP A 747 -25.81 -18.82 5.55
N THR A 748 -24.59 -18.34 5.74
CA THR A 748 -23.46 -18.56 4.82
C THR A 748 -23.03 -20.03 4.78
N PHE A 749 -22.97 -20.73 5.91
CA PHE A 749 -22.64 -22.16 5.98
C PHE A 749 -23.72 -23.00 5.32
N ILE A 750 -25.00 -22.67 5.52
CA ILE A 750 -26.13 -23.34 4.87
C ILE A 750 -26.07 -23.15 3.35
N ALA A 751 -25.89 -21.90 2.88
CA ALA A 751 -25.77 -21.60 1.46
C ALA A 751 -24.58 -22.33 0.81
N ASN A 752 -23.51 -22.54 1.57
CA ASN A 752 -22.32 -23.25 1.12
C ASN A 752 -22.28 -24.75 1.50
N THR A 753 -23.39 -25.31 1.99
CA THR A 753 -23.51 -26.73 2.40
C THR A 753 -22.39 -27.22 3.33
N VAL A 754 -21.91 -26.33 4.21
CA VAL A 754 -20.88 -26.62 5.22
C VAL A 754 -21.56 -27.17 6.48
N ARG A 755 -21.05 -28.27 7.03
CA ARG A 755 -21.53 -28.79 8.32
C ARG A 755 -20.96 -27.93 9.44
N PHE A 756 -21.80 -27.50 10.39
CA PHE A 756 -21.41 -26.64 11.50
C PHE A 756 -22.09 -27.04 12.81
N SER A 757 -21.43 -26.78 13.94
CA SER A 757 -21.96 -27.03 15.29
C SER A 757 -22.93 -25.94 15.76
N LYS A 758 -23.76 -26.23 16.74
CA LYS A 758 -24.59 -25.20 17.40
C LYS A 758 -23.71 -24.23 18.20
N ILE A 759 -24.15 -22.98 18.31
CA ILE A 759 -23.54 -21.96 19.16
C ILE A 759 -23.37 -22.48 20.60
N GLY A 760 -22.19 -22.28 21.19
CA GLY A 760 -21.90 -22.69 22.58
C GLY A 760 -21.82 -24.20 22.83
N SER A 761 -21.93 -25.05 21.80
CA SER A 761 -21.76 -26.51 21.97
C SER A 761 -20.30 -26.93 22.18
N GLN A 762 -19.35 -26.06 21.84
CA GLN A 762 -17.92 -26.25 22.04
C GLN A 762 -17.40 -25.18 23.00
N LYS A 763 -16.49 -25.55 23.91
CA LYS A 763 -15.88 -24.59 24.86
C LYS A 763 -14.75 -23.81 24.22
N ASP A 764 -14.08 -24.40 23.24
CA ASP A 764 -12.82 -23.87 22.69
C ASP A 764 -13.00 -23.02 21.44
N CYS A 765 -14.17 -23.04 20.79
CA CYS A 765 -14.50 -22.19 19.64
C CYS A 765 -15.98 -21.78 19.67
N ASP A 766 -16.33 -20.76 18.89
CA ASP A 766 -17.72 -20.32 18.77
C ASP A 766 -18.52 -21.25 17.84
N VAL A 767 -17.92 -21.68 16.73
CA VAL A 767 -18.51 -22.65 15.78
C VAL A 767 -17.43 -23.59 15.25
N LYS A 768 -17.65 -24.90 15.38
CA LYS A 768 -16.86 -25.92 14.70
C LYS A 768 -17.49 -26.22 13.35
N ILE A 769 -16.71 -26.16 12.27
CA ILE A 769 -17.13 -26.47 10.91
C ILE A 769 -16.33 -27.65 10.35
N THR A 770 -16.88 -28.34 9.35
CA THR A 770 -16.15 -29.39 8.62
C THR A 770 -16.01 -28.99 7.16
N LEU A 771 -14.78 -28.76 6.71
CA LEU A 771 -14.41 -28.36 5.35
C LEU A 771 -13.55 -29.46 4.71
N ALA A 772 -14.01 -30.06 3.61
CA ALA A 772 -13.26 -31.11 2.89
C ALA A 772 -12.70 -32.22 3.81
N SER A 773 -13.55 -32.69 4.75
CA SER A 773 -13.20 -33.70 5.77
C SER A 773 -12.16 -33.27 6.82
N LYS A 774 -11.82 -31.98 6.90
CA LYS A 774 -11.00 -31.39 7.97
C LYS A 774 -11.87 -30.53 8.88
N ASP A 775 -11.54 -30.54 10.16
CA ASP A 775 -12.18 -29.69 11.15
C ASP A 775 -11.62 -28.25 11.04
N GLY A 776 -12.53 -27.28 11.03
CA GLY A 776 -12.24 -25.85 11.12
C GLY A 776 -12.87 -25.24 12.36
N PHE A 777 -12.19 -24.28 12.97
CA PHE A 777 -12.60 -23.67 14.24
C PHE A 777 -12.84 -22.18 14.04
N VAL A 778 -14.09 -21.73 14.15
CA VAL A 778 -14.48 -20.34 13.89
C VAL A 778 -14.64 -19.58 15.21
N HIS A 779 -14.06 -18.38 15.26
CA HIS A 779 -14.16 -17.45 16.39
C HIS A 779 -14.68 -16.11 15.91
N ILE A 780 -15.67 -15.56 16.61
CA ILE A 780 -16.21 -14.22 16.33
C ILE A 780 -15.39 -13.21 17.12
N PHE A 781 -14.78 -12.26 16.43
CA PHE A 781 -13.97 -11.23 17.09
C PHE A 781 -14.85 -10.11 17.65
N GLU A 782 -14.96 -10.04 18.97
CA GLU A 782 -15.54 -8.92 19.72
C GLU A 782 -14.53 -8.26 20.66
N ASP A 783 -13.68 -9.08 21.27
CA ASP A 783 -12.64 -8.66 22.21
C ASP A 783 -11.40 -9.57 22.12
N ALA A 784 -10.36 -9.21 22.87
CA ALA A 784 -9.10 -9.95 22.90
C ALA A 784 -9.23 -11.39 23.45
N SER A 785 -10.35 -11.74 24.11
CA SER A 785 -10.56 -13.12 24.60
C SER A 785 -10.72 -14.10 23.44
N ALA A 786 -11.26 -13.65 22.29
CA ALA A 786 -11.37 -14.46 21.07
C ALA A 786 -9.99 -14.92 20.57
N LEU A 787 -8.95 -14.10 20.70
CA LEU A 787 -7.59 -14.42 20.28
C LEU A 787 -6.98 -15.55 21.10
N SER A 788 -7.20 -15.53 22.41
CA SER A 788 -6.73 -16.58 23.31
C SER A 788 -7.40 -17.92 23.00
N ARG A 789 -8.69 -17.91 22.62
CA ARG A 789 -9.40 -19.12 22.19
C ARG A 789 -8.89 -19.61 20.83
N ALA A 790 -8.70 -18.70 19.88
CA ALA A 790 -8.18 -19.01 18.55
C ALA A 790 -6.79 -19.65 18.57
N LEU A 791 -5.88 -19.14 19.40
CA LEU A 791 -4.56 -19.76 19.60
C LEU A 791 -4.64 -21.20 20.10
N ARG A 792 -5.60 -21.51 20.99
CA ARG A 792 -5.77 -22.89 21.48
C ARG A 792 -6.28 -23.85 20.41
N THR A 793 -7.04 -23.35 19.43
CA THR A 793 -7.55 -24.18 18.34
C THR A 793 -6.62 -24.24 17.13
N ALA A 794 -5.65 -23.34 17.01
CA ALA A 794 -4.70 -23.29 15.90
C ALA A 794 -3.89 -24.60 15.75
N SER A 795 -3.59 -25.29 16.85
CA SER A 795 -2.90 -26.58 16.82
C SER A 795 -3.79 -27.78 16.46
N LEU A 796 -5.12 -27.60 16.49
CA LEU A 796 -6.10 -28.66 16.24
C LEU A 796 -6.58 -28.69 14.78
N GLY A 797 -6.44 -27.59 14.05
CA GLY A 797 -6.86 -27.45 12.66
C GLY A 797 -6.98 -25.98 12.24
N THR A 798 -7.53 -25.75 11.03
CA THR A 798 -7.65 -24.39 10.48
C THR A 798 -8.59 -23.54 11.33
N THR A 799 -8.04 -22.47 11.90
CA THR A 799 -8.79 -21.55 12.74
C THR A 799 -9.16 -20.30 11.95
N LEU A 800 -10.45 -19.94 11.94
CA LEU A 800 -10.97 -18.76 11.27
C LEU A 800 -11.37 -17.72 12.32
N VAL A 801 -10.81 -16.52 12.26
CA VAL A 801 -11.23 -15.40 13.10
C VAL A 801 -12.00 -14.41 12.24
N VAL A 802 -13.27 -14.21 12.60
CA VAL A 802 -14.24 -13.50 11.77
C VAL A 802 -14.53 -12.11 12.34
N PHE A 803 -14.27 -11.09 11.53
CA PHE A 803 -14.46 -9.68 11.84
C PHE A 803 -15.75 -9.13 11.24
N LYS A 804 -16.27 -8.06 11.86
CA LYS A 804 -17.50 -7.38 11.43
C LYS A 804 -17.44 -6.89 9.98
N ASP A 805 -16.39 -6.14 9.67
CA ASP A 805 -16.15 -5.42 8.43
C ASP A 805 -14.64 -5.20 8.23
N ASP A 806 -14.24 -4.69 7.07
CA ASP A 806 -12.84 -4.48 6.72
C ASP A 806 -12.16 -3.43 7.64
N SER A 807 -12.94 -2.48 8.16
CA SER A 807 -12.44 -1.49 9.12
C SER A 807 -12.05 -2.13 10.45
N ALA A 808 -12.88 -3.05 10.98
CA ALA A 808 -12.55 -3.80 12.20
C ALA A 808 -11.35 -4.74 12.01
N LEU A 809 -11.20 -5.32 10.82
CA LEU A 809 -10.03 -6.14 10.47
C LEU A 809 -8.75 -5.29 10.42
N SER A 810 -8.77 -4.17 9.70
CA SER A 810 -7.59 -3.28 9.58
C SER A 810 -7.14 -2.71 10.93
N LEU A 811 -8.08 -2.27 11.78
CA LEU A 811 -7.77 -1.82 13.14
C LEU A 811 -7.12 -2.93 13.99
N PHE A 812 -7.52 -4.17 13.77
CA PHE A 812 -6.92 -5.32 14.45
C PHE A 812 -5.52 -5.63 13.90
N GLU A 813 -5.32 -5.59 12.59
CA GLU A 813 -4.00 -5.78 11.96
C GLU A 813 -2.99 -4.74 12.45
N ASP A 814 -3.40 -3.48 12.58
CA ASP A 814 -2.57 -2.43 13.19
C ASP A 814 -2.16 -2.77 14.64
N SER A 815 -3.07 -3.39 15.40
CA SER A 815 -2.81 -3.81 16.78
C SER A 815 -1.84 -5.01 16.90
N LEU A 816 -1.64 -5.79 15.83
CA LEU A 816 -0.69 -6.91 15.80
C LEU A 816 0.77 -6.46 15.84
N HIS A 817 1.06 -5.18 15.59
CA HIS A 817 2.41 -4.61 15.72
C HIS A 817 2.85 -4.38 17.18
N THR A 818 1.96 -4.62 18.15
CA THR A 818 2.30 -4.48 19.58
C THR A 818 3.17 -5.63 20.08
N ALA A 819 4.12 -5.33 20.99
CA ALA A 819 5.05 -6.31 21.57
C ALA A 819 4.41 -7.26 22.61
N SER A 820 3.09 -7.41 22.61
CA SER A 820 2.38 -8.30 23.53
C SER A 820 2.65 -9.76 23.15
N LYS A 821 3.04 -10.59 24.12
CA LYS A 821 3.31 -12.03 23.91
C LYS A 821 2.17 -12.75 23.19
N LEU A 822 0.92 -12.36 23.47
CA LEU A 822 -0.27 -12.91 22.82
C LEU A 822 -0.35 -12.50 21.35
N HIS A 823 -0.07 -11.24 21.00
CA HIS A 823 -0.09 -10.75 19.61
C HIS A 823 1.07 -11.34 18.79
N VAL A 824 2.25 -11.51 19.41
CA VAL A 824 3.39 -12.19 18.76
C VAL A 824 3.06 -13.64 18.43
N ALA A 825 2.51 -14.40 19.39
CA ALA A 825 2.11 -15.78 19.14
C ALA A 825 1.00 -15.88 18.08
N PHE A 826 0.02 -14.96 18.12
CA PHE A 826 -1.05 -14.89 17.14
C PHE A 826 -0.54 -14.57 15.73
N LYS A 827 0.42 -13.64 15.62
CA LYS A 827 1.09 -13.31 14.36
C LYS A 827 1.85 -14.51 13.77
N MET A 828 2.58 -15.26 14.60
CA MET A 828 3.27 -16.47 14.16
C MET A 828 2.29 -17.52 13.59
N GLU A 829 1.09 -17.67 14.18
CA GLU A 829 0.08 -18.60 13.69
C GLU A 829 -0.70 -18.09 12.45
N ILE A 830 -0.73 -16.77 12.23
CA ILE A 830 -1.18 -16.20 10.95
C ILE A 830 -0.14 -16.49 9.86
N ASP A 831 1.14 -16.22 10.14
CA ASP A 831 2.25 -16.43 9.20
C ASP A 831 2.41 -17.92 8.83
N SER A 832 2.09 -18.83 9.76
CA SER A 832 2.07 -20.29 9.52
C SER A 832 0.87 -20.76 8.68
N GLY A 833 -0.14 -19.91 8.48
CA GLY A 833 -1.38 -20.22 7.79
C GLY A 833 -2.38 -21.05 8.61
N GLN A 834 -2.14 -21.25 9.91
CA GLN A 834 -3.07 -21.97 10.79
C GLN A 834 -4.25 -21.11 11.24
N ILE A 835 -4.05 -19.80 11.38
CA ILE A 835 -5.10 -18.82 11.65
C ILE A 835 -5.33 -17.96 10.41
N LEU A 836 -6.59 -17.86 9.99
CA LEU A 836 -7.03 -16.99 8.90
C LEU A 836 -7.94 -15.89 9.44
N LEU A 837 -7.63 -14.65 9.08
CA LEU A 837 -8.45 -13.50 9.39
C LEU A 837 -9.39 -13.22 8.22
N LEU A 838 -10.69 -13.17 8.48
CA LEU A 838 -11.70 -12.98 7.45
C LEU A 838 -12.77 -12.01 7.95
N THR A 839 -13.35 -11.20 7.07
CA THR A 839 -14.58 -10.48 7.40
C THR A 839 -15.81 -11.36 7.17
N LEU A 840 -16.95 -10.98 7.77
CA LEU A 840 -18.24 -11.65 7.54
C LEU A 840 -18.63 -11.69 6.04
N ALA A 841 -18.17 -10.71 5.24
CA ALA A 841 -18.38 -10.69 3.80
C ALA A 841 -17.45 -11.69 3.08
N GLN A 842 -16.16 -11.72 3.44
CA GLN A 842 -15.15 -12.59 2.81
C GLN A 842 -15.35 -14.08 3.12
N LEU A 843 -15.95 -14.41 4.26
CA LEU A 843 -16.18 -15.80 4.67
C LEU A 843 -16.91 -16.62 3.60
N GLY A 844 -17.89 -16.02 2.91
CA GLY A 844 -18.65 -16.71 1.87
C GLY A 844 -17.81 -17.12 0.67
N ASP A 845 -16.90 -16.25 0.22
CA ASP A 845 -16.06 -16.52 -0.95
C ASP A 845 -14.90 -17.46 -0.61
N TYR A 846 -14.35 -17.35 0.61
CA TYR A 846 -13.38 -18.31 1.13
C TYR A 846 -13.94 -19.74 1.14
N LEU A 847 -15.18 -19.92 1.63
CA LEU A 847 -15.83 -21.22 1.66
C LEU A 847 -16.11 -21.81 0.27
N LYS A 848 -16.39 -20.96 -0.74
CA LYS A 848 -16.55 -21.41 -2.12
C LYS A 848 -15.23 -21.90 -2.72
N GLY A 849 -14.13 -21.19 -2.47
CA GLY A 849 -12.79 -21.56 -2.97
C GLY A 849 -12.26 -22.87 -2.39
N MET A 850 -12.74 -23.26 -1.21
CA MET A 850 -12.34 -24.50 -0.52
C MET A 850 -13.14 -25.74 -0.96
N ARG A 851 -14.09 -25.61 -1.90
CA ARG A 851 -14.76 -26.78 -2.47
C ARG A 851 -13.82 -27.49 -3.43
N PRO A 852 -13.62 -28.81 -3.33
CA PRO A 852 -12.98 -29.56 -4.39
C PRO A 852 -13.79 -29.36 -5.67
N ALA A 853 -13.09 -29.05 -6.76
CA ALA A 853 -13.67 -28.82 -8.09
C ALA A 853 -14.43 -30.05 -8.60
#